data_AF-A0A4Y7LHW9-F1
#
_entry.id   AF-A0A4Y7LHW9-F1
#
_cell.length_a   1.000
_cell.length_b   1.000
_cell.length_c   1.000
_cell.angle_alpha   90.00
_cell.angle_beta   90.00
_cell.angle_gamma   90.00
#
_symmetry.space_group_name_H-M   'P 1'
#
loop_
_entity.id
_entity.type
_entity.pdbx_description
1 polymer ?
#
loop_
_entity_poly.entity_id
_entity_poly.type
_entity_poly.pdbx_seq_one_letter_code
_entity_poly.pdbx_strand_id
1 'polypeptide(L)'
;MGMLSTICQVLVAGIAAKFLYKNWFSPKTKDSGSSTVSLDHNHGSSVSLIAVSVSSLAHDLLIFEITSQVPEKLSENVASSKQVQANWYKKLLQAWRQANPTPKTPGQVSRLVILTLHPHGVTEVEGLLRFYRLPCLIAPWARIDAAATVTPPSRPEGVKFELNTFRVDAYAVAVADGDGLTVYVDVADPREATLSVPEDVRVAVSERSKARASKDKPKPKALHKTINDAGYRVVHGPNKKEILARKYRLRGIDAPENKQPFGKEAKRELTKLVKSNCVIVHVYGEDKYNRLVGDVYCNGQFAQEVMLKKGLAWHYAAFDKRPELKKWAKEAKAAGIGLRKGVGNTLVRIIYGNCFKPTTSDDDDQDYSNISSPDHHVSQPPTNGVLSLASDLFHFDNTCEVPELLSEHVASSKKAQVKWYKKILKAWKGAKPPPKTPEQASRLVMQTLHQHQKADIEGLLKFYGLPVLHEHEIDLPAEEVFPPPRPEGVKFELRTFPVDAQSVPDGDGLTVYVDVADPREATISVPEDVQAAVSERSKARASKDYTKADALHKTIVDAGYRILKGSNSEEVLARKYRIRLRGIDAPENKQPSGKEAKKELIKLVQGNCVIIHVYGEDKYNRLVGDVYCNGQFVQEVMLKKGLAWHYAAFDKRPELKNWAKEAKAAGIGLWASSDPEKPWEWRKNNSRDGN
;
A
#
# COMPACT_ATOMS: atom_id res chain seq x y z
N MET A 1 61.10 -24.20 42.21
CA MET A 1 60.23 -25.13 41.46
C MET A 1 58.98 -24.46 40.86
N GLY A 2 58.38 -23.43 41.49
CA GLY A 2 57.18 -22.76 40.94
C GLY A 2 57.37 -22.03 39.59
N MET A 3 58.46 -21.27 39.42
CA MET A 3 58.70 -20.49 38.19
C MET A 3 58.97 -21.35 36.94
N LEU A 4 59.66 -22.48 37.10
CA LEU A 4 59.91 -23.45 36.02
C LEU A 4 58.63 -24.18 35.60
N SER A 5 57.69 -24.41 36.54
CA SER A 5 56.38 -24.99 36.24
C SER A 5 55.54 -24.06 35.36
N THR A 6 55.53 -22.76 35.66
CA THR A 6 54.80 -21.76 34.88
C THR A 6 55.39 -21.54 33.49
N ILE A 7 56.73 -21.52 33.37
CA ILE A 7 57.41 -21.38 32.07
C ILE A 7 57.21 -22.63 31.20
N CYS A 8 57.26 -23.84 31.78
CA CYS A 8 56.91 -25.07 31.07
C CYS A 8 55.44 -25.10 30.64
N GLN A 9 54.50 -24.64 31.48
CA GLN A 9 53.08 -24.56 31.11
C GLN A 9 52.85 -23.56 29.96
N VAL A 10 53.53 -22.42 29.95
CA VAL A 10 53.41 -21.40 28.88
C VAL A 10 54.06 -21.87 27.57
N LEU A 11 55.19 -22.58 27.63
CA LEU A 11 55.84 -23.15 26.44
C LEU A 11 55.05 -24.33 25.85
N VAL A 12 54.53 -25.22 26.69
CA VAL A 12 53.66 -26.33 26.25
C VAL A 12 52.35 -25.80 25.68
N ALA A 13 51.78 -24.75 26.29
CA ALA A 13 50.62 -24.02 25.78
C ALA A 13 50.90 -23.34 24.42
N GLY A 14 52.06 -22.71 24.25
CA GLY A 14 52.46 -22.06 23.00
C GLY A 14 52.67 -23.04 21.84
N ILE A 15 53.24 -24.22 22.12
CA ILE A 15 53.42 -25.29 21.12
C ILE A 15 52.08 -25.96 20.79
N ALA A 16 51.24 -26.23 21.78
CA ALA A 16 49.88 -26.76 21.58
C ALA A 16 49.00 -25.78 20.80
N ALA A 17 49.10 -24.47 21.08
CA ALA A 17 48.40 -23.42 20.35
C ALA A 17 48.82 -23.35 18.87
N LYS A 18 50.13 -23.43 18.56
CA LYS A 18 50.64 -23.50 17.19
C LYS A 18 50.17 -24.76 16.45
N PHE A 19 50.09 -25.90 17.14
CA PHE A 19 49.65 -27.17 16.55
C PHE A 19 48.13 -27.20 16.30
N LEU A 20 47.34 -26.65 17.23
CA LEU A 20 45.89 -26.51 17.10
C LEU A 20 45.50 -25.48 16.03
N TYR A 21 46.22 -24.36 15.93
CA TYR A 21 45.97 -23.34 14.90
C TYR A 21 46.16 -23.90 13.48
N LYS A 22 47.17 -24.75 13.27
CA LYS A 22 47.46 -25.39 11.98
C LYS A 22 46.42 -26.44 11.57
N ASN A 23 45.83 -27.14 12.55
CA ASN A 23 44.77 -28.14 12.32
C ASN A 23 43.36 -27.53 12.21
N TRP A 24 43.11 -26.36 12.81
CA TRP A 24 41.82 -25.67 12.74
C TRP A 24 41.64 -24.77 11.51
N PHE A 25 42.71 -24.25 10.91
CA PHE A 25 42.61 -23.16 9.93
C PHE A 25 43.27 -23.40 8.55
N SER A 26 43.74 -24.62 8.22
CA SER A 26 44.34 -24.89 6.90
C SER A 26 43.31 -25.35 5.83
N PRO A 27 43.25 -24.75 4.62
CA PRO A 27 42.41 -25.24 3.52
C PRO A 27 43.10 -26.42 2.81
N LYS A 28 42.47 -27.60 2.80
CA LYS A 28 42.88 -28.68 1.88
C LYS A 28 42.36 -28.38 0.48
N THR A 29 43.19 -27.76 -0.36
CA THR A 29 43.03 -27.78 -1.81
C THR A 29 44.13 -28.66 -2.41
N LYS A 30 43.78 -29.87 -2.85
CA LYS A 30 44.49 -30.52 -3.95
C LYS A 30 43.90 -29.93 -5.22
N ASP A 31 44.63 -29.04 -5.88
CA ASP A 31 44.87 -29.10 -7.32
C ASP A 31 45.92 -28.07 -7.71
N SER A 32 46.75 -28.48 -8.67
CA SER A 32 48.01 -27.91 -9.14
C SER A 32 47.89 -26.51 -9.75
N GLY A 33 48.89 -25.65 -9.47
CA GLY A 33 49.13 -24.44 -10.25
C GLY A 33 50.03 -23.44 -9.54
N SER A 34 51.34 -23.60 -9.68
CA SER A 34 52.35 -22.58 -9.36
C SER A 34 52.08 -21.30 -10.15
N SER A 35 51.97 -20.15 -9.48
CA SER A 35 52.36 -18.83 -10.00
C SER A 35 52.40 -17.81 -8.85
N THR A 36 53.61 -17.42 -8.49
CA THR A 36 53.93 -16.20 -7.74
C THR A 36 53.36 -14.98 -8.46
N VAL A 37 52.62 -14.12 -7.76
CA VAL A 37 52.27 -12.78 -8.26
C VAL A 37 52.60 -11.75 -7.19
N SER A 38 53.38 -10.77 -7.64
CA SER A 38 54.04 -9.69 -6.95
C SER A 38 53.09 -8.70 -6.27
N LEU A 39 53.60 -8.05 -5.23
CA LEU A 39 53.00 -6.93 -4.51
C LEU A 39 52.88 -5.70 -5.43
N ASP A 40 51.65 -5.32 -5.77
CA ASP A 40 51.34 -3.97 -6.26
C ASP A 40 50.66 -3.15 -5.16
N HIS A 41 51.30 -2.02 -4.84
CA HIS A 41 50.83 -1.00 -3.91
C HIS A 41 49.70 -0.18 -4.53
N ASN A 42 48.44 -0.56 -4.28
CA ASN A 42 47.31 0.36 -4.07
C ASN A 42 46.01 -0.43 -3.94
N HIS A 43 45.63 -0.83 -2.72
CA HIS A 43 44.27 -1.11 -2.21
C HIS A 43 44.36 -1.75 -0.80
N GLY A 44 45.02 -1.07 0.14
CA GLY A 44 45.55 -1.67 1.38
C GLY A 44 44.80 -1.43 2.70
N SER A 45 43.61 -0.83 2.73
CA SER A 45 43.03 -0.37 4.02
C SER A 45 41.76 -1.10 4.50
N SER A 46 41.03 -1.83 3.64
CA SER A 46 39.79 -2.52 4.08
C SER A 46 39.96 -4.02 4.32
N VAL A 47 40.94 -4.69 3.71
CA VAL A 47 41.11 -6.15 3.83
C VAL A 47 41.92 -6.51 5.09
N SER A 48 42.82 -5.64 5.52
CA SER A 48 43.66 -5.81 6.71
C SER A 48 42.90 -5.66 8.02
N LEU A 49 41.86 -4.81 8.10
CA LEU A 49 41.03 -4.69 9.32
C LEU A 49 40.04 -5.86 9.50
N ILE A 50 39.61 -6.53 8.42
CA ILE A 50 38.56 -7.56 8.46
C ILE A 50 39.11 -8.92 8.96
N ALA A 51 40.37 -9.24 8.66
CA ALA A 51 41.02 -10.47 9.12
C ALA A 51 41.38 -10.44 10.62
N VAL A 52 41.59 -9.25 11.19
CA VAL A 52 42.02 -9.08 12.59
C VAL A 52 40.92 -9.46 13.58
N SER A 53 39.66 -9.09 13.34
CA SER A 53 38.55 -9.27 14.30
C SER A 53 38.18 -10.73 14.61
N VAL A 54 38.23 -11.61 13.59
CA VAL A 54 37.92 -13.05 13.77
C VAL A 54 39.05 -13.75 14.51
N SER A 55 40.30 -13.41 14.16
CA SER A 55 41.49 -13.98 14.79
C SER A 55 41.65 -13.51 16.23
N SER A 56 41.25 -12.28 16.58
CA SER A 56 41.36 -11.76 17.96
C SER A 56 40.48 -12.52 18.95
N LEU A 57 39.19 -12.72 18.68
CA LEU A 57 38.33 -13.49 19.60
C LEU A 57 38.75 -14.96 19.67
N ALA A 58 39.15 -15.56 18.55
CA ALA A 58 39.64 -16.93 18.53
C ALA A 58 40.95 -17.10 19.35
N HIS A 59 41.84 -16.11 19.30
CA HIS A 59 43.07 -16.08 20.08
C HIS A 59 42.77 -15.99 21.58
N ASP A 60 41.88 -15.09 21.98
CA ASP A 60 41.55 -14.91 23.40
C ASP A 60 40.73 -16.09 23.96
N LEU A 61 39.91 -16.76 23.14
CA LEU A 61 39.26 -18.02 23.53
C LEU A 61 40.29 -19.15 23.77
N LEU A 62 41.36 -19.19 22.97
CA LEU A 62 42.44 -20.15 23.14
C LEU A 62 43.30 -19.84 24.39
N ILE A 63 43.60 -18.56 24.64
CA ILE A 63 44.27 -18.15 25.88
C ILE A 63 43.39 -18.53 27.08
N PHE A 64 42.11 -18.21 27.04
CA PHE A 64 41.17 -18.53 28.10
C PHE A 64 41.07 -20.05 28.35
N GLU A 65 41.12 -20.87 27.30
CA GLU A 65 41.13 -22.33 27.45
C GLU A 65 42.33 -22.82 28.29
N ILE A 66 43.48 -22.18 28.11
CA ILE A 66 44.74 -22.58 28.73
C ILE A 66 44.88 -22.00 30.14
N THR A 67 44.49 -20.74 30.33
CA THR A 67 44.79 -19.99 31.56
C THR A 67 43.56 -19.74 32.43
N SER A 68 42.35 -19.95 31.90
CA SER A 68 41.07 -19.50 32.49
C SER A 68 41.01 -17.99 32.79
N GLN A 69 41.88 -17.18 32.17
CA GLN A 69 41.90 -15.73 32.33
C GLN A 69 41.23 -15.02 31.16
N VAL A 70 40.41 -14.02 31.47
CA VAL A 70 39.78 -13.14 30.47
C VAL A 70 40.65 -11.90 30.21
N PRO A 71 40.55 -11.25 29.03
CA PRO A 71 41.35 -10.07 28.72
C PRO A 71 41.13 -8.92 29.71
N GLU A 72 42.21 -8.34 30.27
CA GLU A 72 42.08 -7.29 31.30
C GLU A 72 41.37 -6.04 30.80
N LYS A 73 41.56 -5.67 29.54
CA LYS A 73 40.91 -4.50 28.91
C LYS A 73 39.44 -4.72 28.58
N LEU A 74 38.91 -5.94 28.75
CA LEU A 74 37.50 -6.21 28.48
C LEU A 74 36.59 -5.49 29.48
N SER A 75 37.04 -5.33 30.74
CA SER A 75 36.28 -4.59 31.77
C SER A 75 36.10 -3.10 31.49
N GLU A 76 36.82 -2.54 30.52
CA GLU A 76 36.60 -1.16 30.06
C GLU A 76 35.36 -1.04 29.16
N ASN A 77 34.89 -2.15 28.59
CA ASN A 77 33.78 -2.17 27.63
C ASN A 77 32.54 -2.90 28.15
N VAL A 78 32.67 -3.63 29.26
CA VAL A 78 31.68 -4.55 29.82
C VAL A 78 31.66 -4.36 31.33
N ALA A 79 30.49 -4.11 31.92
CA ALA A 79 30.34 -3.78 33.33
C ALA A 79 30.34 -5.03 34.25
N SER A 80 30.09 -6.21 33.68
CA SER A 80 30.06 -7.48 34.38
C SER A 80 31.40 -7.85 35.02
N SER A 81 31.36 -8.50 36.19
CA SER A 81 32.56 -8.90 36.94
C SER A 81 33.43 -9.92 36.17
N LYS A 82 34.72 -10.00 36.49
CA LYS A 82 35.65 -10.97 35.86
C LYS A 82 35.16 -12.42 35.94
N GLN A 83 34.44 -12.79 37.00
CA GLN A 83 33.86 -14.12 37.15
C GLN A 83 32.72 -14.38 36.14
N VAL A 84 31.87 -13.38 35.88
CA VAL A 84 30.79 -13.46 34.88
C VAL A 84 31.38 -13.51 33.48
N GLN A 85 32.39 -12.68 33.21
CA GLN A 85 33.12 -12.68 31.93
C GLN A 85 33.79 -14.05 31.67
N ALA A 86 34.40 -14.69 32.68
CA ALA A 86 34.98 -16.03 32.53
C ALA A 86 33.92 -17.08 32.14
N ASN A 87 32.71 -16.99 32.70
CA ASN A 87 31.61 -17.86 32.30
C ASN A 87 31.14 -17.62 30.86
N TRP A 88 31.25 -16.40 30.34
CA TRP A 88 30.97 -16.11 28.93
C TRP A 88 31.97 -16.78 28.00
N TYR A 89 33.27 -16.68 28.31
CA TYR A 89 34.31 -17.29 27.50
C TYR A 89 34.20 -18.83 27.49
N LYS A 90 33.81 -19.46 28.62
CA LYS A 90 33.50 -20.90 28.64
C LYS A 90 32.39 -21.27 27.65
N LYS A 91 31.27 -20.51 27.66
CA LYS A 91 30.13 -20.74 26.76
C LYS A 91 30.51 -20.49 25.30
N LEU A 92 31.24 -19.41 25.02
CA LEU A 92 31.70 -19.07 23.68
C LEU A 92 32.67 -20.12 23.12
N LEU A 93 33.61 -20.62 23.93
CA LEU A 93 34.54 -21.67 23.51
C LEU A 93 33.79 -22.95 23.13
N GLN A 94 32.80 -23.34 23.93
CA GLN A 94 31.95 -24.49 23.62
C GLN A 94 31.14 -24.29 22.34
N ALA A 95 30.51 -23.13 22.17
CA ALA A 95 29.74 -22.80 20.97
C ALA A 95 30.62 -22.76 19.71
N TRP A 96 31.84 -22.23 19.84
CA TRP A 96 32.80 -22.16 18.73
C TRP A 96 33.22 -23.57 18.27
N ARG A 97 33.43 -24.52 19.19
CA ARG A 97 33.73 -25.93 18.85
C ARG A 97 32.60 -26.64 18.14
N GLN A 98 31.35 -26.32 18.51
CA GLN A 98 30.16 -26.96 17.98
C GLN A 98 29.69 -26.32 16.65
N ALA A 99 30.23 -25.17 16.27
CA ALA A 99 29.86 -24.48 15.05
C ALA A 99 30.36 -25.22 13.80
N ASN A 100 29.40 -25.66 12.95
CA ASN A 100 29.68 -26.28 11.66
C ASN A 100 28.90 -25.56 10.53
N PRO A 101 29.58 -24.87 9.59
CA PRO A 101 31.02 -24.68 9.51
C PRO A 101 31.58 -23.72 10.58
N THR A 102 32.86 -23.86 10.93
CA THR A 102 33.57 -22.95 11.84
C THR A 102 33.44 -21.51 11.35
N PRO A 103 33.20 -20.52 12.23
CA PRO A 103 33.04 -19.12 11.83
C PRO A 103 34.32 -18.60 11.14
N LYS A 104 34.18 -18.08 9.91
CA LYS A 104 35.31 -17.55 9.12
C LYS A 104 35.19 -16.05 8.81
N THR A 105 34.03 -15.44 9.10
CA THR A 105 33.76 -14.03 8.81
C THR A 105 33.32 -13.28 10.08
N PRO A 106 33.59 -11.96 10.20
CA PRO A 106 33.16 -11.17 11.36
C PRO A 106 31.66 -11.24 11.62
N GLY A 107 30.82 -11.34 10.58
CA GLY A 107 29.38 -11.50 10.71
C GLY A 107 28.96 -12.85 11.32
N GLN A 108 29.65 -13.95 10.96
CA GLN A 108 29.41 -15.27 11.56
C GLN A 108 29.84 -15.29 13.03
N VAL A 109 30.97 -14.65 13.35
CA VAL A 109 31.45 -14.52 14.73
C VAL A 109 30.48 -13.67 15.58
N SER A 110 30.02 -12.54 15.04
CA SER A 110 29.03 -11.68 15.71
C SER A 110 27.75 -12.46 16.03
N ARG A 111 27.28 -13.27 15.07
CA ARG A 111 26.10 -14.12 15.27
C ARG A 111 26.33 -15.20 16.33
N LEU A 112 27.50 -15.84 16.34
CA LEU A 112 27.86 -16.82 17.37
C LEU A 112 27.86 -16.17 18.76
N VAL A 113 28.48 -14.99 18.90
CA VAL A 113 28.56 -14.25 20.17
C VAL A 113 27.16 -13.88 20.67
N ILE A 114 26.34 -13.28 19.80
CA ILE A 114 24.97 -12.87 20.13
C ILE A 114 24.13 -14.08 20.56
N LEU A 115 24.16 -15.19 19.81
CA LEU A 115 23.36 -16.37 20.14
C LEU A 115 23.80 -17.06 21.43
N THR A 116 25.10 -17.05 21.72
CA THR A 116 25.65 -17.74 22.89
C THR A 116 25.45 -16.95 24.18
N LEU A 117 25.56 -15.62 24.11
CA LEU A 117 25.55 -14.75 25.27
C LEU A 117 24.27 -13.92 25.44
N HIS A 118 23.27 -14.11 24.57
CA HIS A 118 21.95 -13.48 24.65
C HIS A 118 21.36 -13.37 26.08
N PRO A 119 21.46 -14.38 26.97
CA PRO A 119 20.88 -14.30 28.31
C PRO A 119 21.55 -13.29 29.26
N HIS A 120 22.68 -12.69 28.89
CA HIS A 120 23.50 -11.85 29.77
C HIS A 120 23.34 -10.33 29.56
N GLY A 121 22.35 -9.90 28.78
CA GLY A 121 21.97 -8.48 28.62
C GLY A 121 22.58 -7.75 27.41
N VAL A 122 21.81 -6.82 26.83
CA VAL A 122 22.06 -6.16 25.52
C VAL A 122 23.38 -5.39 25.53
N THR A 123 23.53 -4.56 26.55
CA THR A 123 24.64 -3.62 26.70
C THR A 123 25.98 -4.34 26.86
N GLU A 124 25.96 -5.48 27.53
CA GLU A 124 27.14 -6.31 27.81
C GLU A 124 27.65 -7.04 26.57
N VAL A 125 26.73 -7.60 25.78
CA VAL A 125 27.07 -8.25 24.50
C VAL A 125 27.48 -7.22 23.45
N GLU A 126 26.85 -6.04 23.41
CA GLU A 126 27.33 -4.93 22.58
C GLU A 126 28.74 -4.47 22.98
N GLY A 127 29.03 -4.39 24.28
CA GLY A 127 30.36 -4.10 24.80
C GLY A 127 31.42 -5.08 24.30
N LEU A 128 31.11 -6.38 24.35
CA LEU A 128 31.99 -7.43 23.83
C LEU A 128 32.18 -7.36 22.30
N LEU A 129 31.12 -7.08 21.55
CA LEU A 129 31.21 -6.90 20.09
C LEU A 129 32.06 -5.68 19.72
N ARG A 130 31.92 -4.57 20.45
CA ARG A 130 32.74 -3.36 20.27
C ARG A 130 34.20 -3.62 20.59
N PHE A 131 34.49 -4.33 21.68
CA PHE A 131 35.85 -4.71 22.07
C PHE A 131 36.58 -5.44 20.93
N TYR A 132 35.91 -6.38 20.26
CA TYR A 132 36.47 -7.14 19.13
C TYR A 132 36.26 -6.49 17.75
N ARG A 133 35.71 -5.27 17.69
CA ARG A 133 35.35 -4.57 16.44
C ARG A 133 34.52 -5.44 15.50
N LEU A 134 33.60 -6.21 16.08
CA LEU A 134 32.67 -7.07 15.37
C LEU A 134 31.41 -6.26 14.99
N PRO A 135 30.82 -6.49 13.81
CA PRO A 135 29.63 -5.75 13.39
C PRO A 135 28.47 -6.00 14.36
N CYS A 136 27.97 -4.93 15.00
CA CYS A 136 26.71 -4.96 15.71
C CYS A 136 25.58 -5.23 14.70
N LEU A 137 25.14 -6.49 14.63
CA LEU A 137 23.90 -6.82 13.95
C LEU A 137 22.79 -6.23 14.84
N ILE A 138 22.22 -5.07 14.48
CA ILE A 138 21.19 -4.39 15.29
C ILE A 138 19.82 -5.11 15.22
N ALA A 139 19.67 -6.07 14.28
CA ALA A 139 18.42 -6.79 14.04
C ALA A 139 18.06 -8.00 14.95
N PRO A 140 18.95 -8.67 15.72
CA PRO A 140 18.58 -9.85 16.52
C PRO A 140 18.04 -9.55 17.92
N TRP A 141 18.37 -8.43 18.55
CA TRP A 141 18.04 -8.22 19.98
C TRP A 141 16.56 -7.93 20.24
N ALA A 142 15.90 -7.18 19.37
CA ALA A 142 14.43 -7.03 19.43
C ALA A 142 13.65 -8.31 19.05
N ARG A 143 14.33 -9.44 18.77
CA ARG A 143 13.75 -10.67 18.18
C ARG A 143 13.94 -11.95 19.00
N ILE A 144 14.72 -11.96 20.08
CA ILE A 144 14.92 -13.18 20.89
C ILE A 144 14.09 -13.15 22.18
N ASP A 145 13.89 -12.00 22.83
CA ASP A 145 12.93 -11.89 23.95
C ASP A 145 11.48 -12.23 23.53
N ALA A 146 11.14 -11.98 22.26
CA ALA A 146 9.84 -12.34 21.68
C ALA A 146 9.70 -13.85 21.36
N ALA A 147 10.80 -14.61 21.26
CA ALA A 147 10.78 -16.03 20.93
C ALA A 147 10.97 -16.95 22.14
N ALA A 148 11.58 -16.45 23.23
CA ALA A 148 11.75 -17.23 24.47
C ALA A 148 10.52 -17.22 25.38
N THR A 149 9.56 -16.32 25.16
CA THR A 149 8.34 -16.18 25.98
C THR A 149 7.07 -16.75 25.34
N VAL A 150 7.15 -17.32 24.13
CA VAL A 150 5.98 -17.91 23.46
C VAL A 150 6.31 -19.34 23.03
N THR A 151 6.14 -20.28 23.94
CA THR A 151 5.72 -21.62 23.54
C THR A 151 4.43 -21.47 22.72
N PRO A 152 4.36 -21.95 21.46
CA PRO A 152 3.07 -22.03 20.78
C PRO A 152 2.12 -22.86 21.67
N PRO A 153 0.84 -22.49 21.76
CA PRO A 153 -0.12 -23.25 22.55
C PRO A 153 -0.09 -24.72 22.09
N SER A 154 -0.21 -25.66 23.04
CA SER A 154 -0.36 -27.08 22.74
C SER A 154 -1.40 -27.29 21.63
N ARG A 155 -1.13 -28.24 20.71
CA ARG A 155 -1.98 -28.53 19.54
C ARG A 155 -3.46 -28.52 19.95
N PRO A 156 -4.25 -27.54 19.49
CA PRO A 156 -5.64 -27.44 19.88
C PRO A 156 -6.45 -28.66 19.43
N GLU A 157 -7.50 -28.98 20.16
CA GLU A 157 -8.42 -30.06 19.82
C GLU A 157 -9.08 -29.80 18.44
N GLY A 158 -9.12 -30.83 17.59
CA GLY A 158 -9.72 -30.75 16.24
C GLY A 158 -8.78 -30.29 15.10
N VAL A 159 -7.50 -30.02 15.35
CA VAL A 159 -6.52 -29.78 14.27
C VAL A 159 -6.28 -31.07 13.49
N LYS A 160 -6.56 -31.07 12.18
CA LYS A 160 -6.29 -32.23 11.30
C LYS A 160 -4.81 -32.41 11.05
N PHE A 161 -4.11 -31.33 10.71
CA PHE A 161 -2.67 -31.29 10.55
C PHE A 161 -2.13 -29.87 10.74
N GLU A 162 -0.83 -29.78 11.03
CA GLU A 162 -0.11 -28.53 11.27
C GLU A 162 0.87 -28.29 10.12
N LEU A 163 0.98 -27.03 9.70
CA LEU A 163 1.96 -26.59 8.71
C LEU A 163 2.88 -25.56 9.34
N ASN A 164 4.18 -25.84 9.29
CA ASN A 164 5.23 -24.95 9.76
C ASN A 164 6.13 -24.53 8.60
N THR A 165 6.40 -23.23 8.52
CA THR A 165 7.41 -22.68 7.60
C THR A 165 8.69 -22.40 8.39
N PHE A 166 9.79 -23.06 8.05
CA PHE A 166 11.08 -22.86 8.72
C PHE A 166 11.89 -21.79 8.00
N ARG A 167 12.46 -20.86 8.78
CA ARG A 167 12.98 -19.60 8.27
C ARG A 167 14.29 -19.78 7.48
N VAL A 168 14.17 -19.88 6.16
CA VAL A 168 15.13 -19.36 5.18
C VAL A 168 14.31 -18.59 4.14
N ASP A 169 14.18 -17.27 4.34
CA ASP A 169 13.46 -16.31 3.49
C ASP A 169 11.96 -16.61 3.27
N ALA A 170 11.18 -16.45 4.34
CA ALA A 170 9.72 -16.65 4.43
C ALA A 170 8.91 -16.32 3.16
N TYR A 171 8.34 -17.36 2.53
CA TYR A 171 7.40 -17.26 1.42
C TYR A 171 5.98 -17.52 1.92
N ALA A 172 5.42 -16.58 2.69
CA ALA A 172 3.97 -16.51 2.87
C ALA A 172 3.51 -15.16 2.32
N VAL A 173 2.44 -15.18 1.51
CA VAL A 173 1.95 -14.00 0.79
C VAL A 173 0.45 -13.90 0.97
N ALA A 174 -0.01 -12.75 1.46
CA ALA A 174 -1.45 -12.46 1.53
C ALA A 174 -2.04 -12.41 0.11
N VAL A 175 -3.20 -13.06 -0.05
CA VAL A 175 -3.92 -13.14 -1.32
C VAL A 175 -4.68 -11.83 -1.56
N ALA A 176 -5.23 -11.67 -2.77
CA ALA A 176 -6.07 -10.52 -3.09
C ALA A 176 -7.38 -10.45 -2.27
N ASP A 177 -7.72 -11.55 -1.62
CA ASP A 177 -9.00 -11.76 -0.98
C ASP A 177 -8.84 -11.65 0.53
N GLY A 178 -8.38 -10.49 1.04
CA GLY A 178 -8.28 -10.06 2.46
C GLY A 178 -7.91 -11.06 3.57
N ASP A 179 -8.66 -12.16 3.71
CA ASP A 179 -8.57 -13.26 4.66
C ASP A 179 -7.92 -14.54 4.06
N GLY A 180 -7.52 -14.48 2.79
CA GLY A 180 -6.77 -15.52 2.10
C GLY A 180 -5.26 -15.37 2.26
N LEU A 181 -4.58 -16.47 2.59
CA LEU A 181 -3.13 -16.57 2.73
C LEU A 181 -2.58 -17.65 1.80
N THR A 182 -1.56 -17.33 0.99
CA THR A 182 -0.78 -18.34 0.27
C THR A 182 0.48 -18.65 1.06
N VAL A 183 0.63 -19.88 1.52
CA VAL A 183 1.84 -20.38 2.17
C VAL A 183 2.61 -21.21 1.17
N TYR A 184 3.92 -21.02 1.13
CA TYR A 184 4.80 -21.75 0.26
C TYR A 184 5.65 -22.71 1.11
N VAL A 185 5.84 -23.91 0.61
CA VAL A 185 6.51 -25.03 1.28
C VAL A 185 7.69 -25.47 0.42
N ASP A 186 8.88 -25.42 1.01
CA ASP A 186 10.11 -25.90 0.39
C ASP A 186 10.25 -27.40 0.62
N VAL A 187 9.88 -28.17 -0.41
CA VAL A 187 9.88 -29.65 -0.37
C VAL A 187 11.29 -30.24 -0.19
N ALA A 188 12.34 -29.45 -0.41
CA ALA A 188 13.73 -29.87 -0.21
C ALA A 188 14.27 -29.52 1.18
N ASP A 189 13.54 -28.81 2.04
CA ASP A 189 13.88 -28.70 3.47
C ASP A 189 13.34 -29.95 4.20
N PRO A 190 14.22 -30.82 4.75
CA PRO A 190 13.80 -32.05 5.44
C PRO A 190 12.86 -31.81 6.62
N ARG A 191 12.87 -30.59 7.21
CA ARG A 191 12.04 -30.18 8.34
C ARG A 191 10.63 -29.78 7.94
N GLU A 192 10.43 -29.30 6.71
CA GLU A 192 9.10 -29.02 6.14
C GLU A 192 8.49 -30.25 5.45
N ALA A 193 9.37 -31.13 4.93
CA ALA A 193 9.01 -32.27 4.10
C ALA A 193 8.46 -33.50 4.85
N THR A 194 8.63 -33.59 6.17
CA THR A 194 8.29 -34.80 6.94
C THR A 194 6.92 -34.78 7.61
N LEU A 195 6.23 -33.63 7.70
CA LEU A 195 4.95 -33.55 8.44
C LEU A 195 3.72 -33.12 7.63
N SER A 196 3.84 -32.61 6.39
CA SER A 196 2.73 -31.83 5.81
C SER A 196 2.41 -32.00 4.31
N VAL A 197 3.31 -32.57 3.50
CA VAL A 197 3.09 -32.74 2.05
C VAL A 197 2.92 -34.24 1.74
N PRO A 198 1.83 -34.63 1.06
CA PRO A 198 1.63 -36.02 0.62
C PRO A 198 2.81 -36.57 -0.20
N GLU A 199 3.17 -37.83 0.02
CA GLU A 199 4.36 -38.45 -0.57
C GLU A 199 4.32 -38.48 -2.11
N ASP A 200 3.14 -38.73 -2.68
CA ASP A 200 2.88 -38.66 -4.12
C ASP A 200 3.18 -37.27 -4.71
N VAL A 201 2.82 -36.19 -4.01
CA VAL A 201 3.13 -34.81 -4.41
C VAL A 201 4.63 -34.54 -4.35
N ARG A 202 5.32 -35.06 -3.32
CA ARG A 202 6.78 -34.91 -3.17
C ARG A 202 7.53 -35.62 -4.30
N VAL A 203 7.14 -36.86 -4.59
CA VAL A 203 7.68 -37.64 -5.71
C VAL A 203 7.42 -36.91 -7.03
N ALA A 204 6.19 -36.42 -7.25
CA ALA A 204 5.84 -35.71 -8.47
C ALA A 204 6.69 -34.44 -8.72
N VAL A 205 7.00 -33.66 -7.67
CA VAL A 205 7.87 -32.47 -7.77
C VAL A 205 9.33 -32.85 -8.07
N SER A 206 9.84 -33.89 -7.39
CA SER A 206 11.19 -34.41 -7.59
C SER A 206 11.39 -34.95 -9.01
N GLU A 207 10.45 -35.76 -9.49
CA GLU A 207 10.47 -36.30 -10.85
C GLU A 207 10.31 -35.22 -11.91
N ARG A 208 9.47 -34.21 -11.66
CA ARG A 208 9.28 -33.06 -12.55
C ARG A 208 10.56 -32.24 -12.69
N SER A 209 11.27 -32.01 -11.57
CA SER A 209 12.56 -31.32 -11.56
C SER A 209 13.62 -32.12 -12.33
N LYS A 210 13.68 -33.45 -12.14
CA LYS A 210 14.59 -34.36 -12.88
C LYS A 210 14.24 -34.44 -14.37
N ALA A 211 12.95 -34.41 -14.74
CA ALA A 211 12.48 -34.44 -16.11
C ALA A 211 12.77 -33.14 -16.87
N ARG A 212 12.81 -31.99 -16.18
CA ARG A 212 13.24 -30.72 -16.79
C ARG A 212 14.74 -30.64 -17.03
N ALA A 213 15.54 -31.40 -16.27
CA ALA A 213 16.98 -31.49 -16.44
C ALA A 213 17.43 -32.49 -17.53
N SER A 214 16.52 -33.31 -18.06
CA SER A 214 16.79 -34.36 -19.04
C SER A 214 15.90 -34.19 -20.28
N LYS A 215 16.44 -34.33 -21.49
CA LYS A 215 15.66 -34.23 -22.74
C LYS A 215 14.73 -35.43 -23.01
N ASP A 216 14.85 -36.53 -22.27
CA ASP A 216 14.24 -37.84 -22.60
C ASP A 216 13.22 -38.38 -21.56
N LYS A 217 12.65 -37.52 -20.69
CA LYS A 217 11.75 -37.96 -19.61
C LYS A 217 10.27 -37.61 -19.84
N PRO A 218 9.33 -38.38 -19.22
CA PRO A 218 7.91 -38.31 -19.54
C PRO A 218 7.31 -36.91 -19.42
N LYS A 219 6.32 -36.63 -20.28
CA LYS A 219 5.69 -35.31 -20.45
C LYS A 219 5.30 -34.71 -19.09
N PRO A 220 5.79 -33.50 -18.73
CA PRO A 220 5.53 -32.84 -17.43
C PRO A 220 4.06 -32.60 -17.06
N LYS A 221 3.12 -32.89 -17.97
CA LYS A 221 1.68 -32.63 -17.81
C LYS A 221 1.02 -33.56 -16.78
N ALA A 222 1.39 -34.84 -16.73
CA ALA A 222 0.81 -35.80 -15.77
C ALA A 222 1.24 -35.46 -14.33
N LEU A 223 2.52 -35.20 -14.12
CA LEU A 223 3.07 -34.77 -12.82
C LEU A 223 2.48 -33.44 -12.36
N HIS A 224 2.24 -32.51 -13.29
CA HIS A 224 1.58 -31.24 -12.97
C HIS A 224 0.13 -31.43 -12.53
N LYS A 225 -0.58 -32.40 -13.11
CA LYS A 225 -1.96 -32.73 -12.72
C LYS A 225 -2.01 -33.24 -11.27
N THR A 226 -1.16 -34.21 -10.90
CA THR A 226 -1.09 -34.73 -9.51
C THR A 226 -0.85 -33.62 -8.48
N ILE A 227 0.05 -32.68 -8.77
CA ILE A 227 0.35 -31.56 -7.86
C ILE A 227 -0.88 -30.63 -7.70
N ASN A 228 -1.56 -30.31 -8.80
CA ASN A 228 -2.72 -29.44 -8.79
C ASN A 228 -3.94 -30.10 -8.12
N ASP A 229 -4.16 -31.39 -8.36
CA ASP A 229 -5.26 -32.18 -7.77
C ASP A 229 -5.12 -32.26 -6.25
N ALA A 230 -3.89 -32.26 -5.72
CA ALA A 230 -3.61 -32.16 -4.29
C ALA A 230 -3.71 -30.72 -3.71
N GLY A 231 -4.12 -29.74 -4.53
CA GLY A 231 -4.32 -28.35 -4.12
C GLY A 231 -3.02 -27.52 -4.01
N TYR A 232 -1.91 -28.02 -4.55
CA TYR A 232 -0.63 -27.31 -4.58
C TYR A 232 -0.37 -26.69 -5.95
N ARG A 233 0.45 -25.65 -6.00
CA ARG A 233 0.96 -25.05 -7.24
C ARG A 233 2.47 -24.99 -7.20
N VAL A 234 3.13 -25.33 -8.30
CA VAL A 234 4.58 -25.14 -8.41
C VAL A 234 4.89 -23.70 -8.76
N VAL A 235 5.78 -23.09 -7.99
CA VAL A 235 6.29 -21.73 -8.18
C VAL A 235 7.81 -21.76 -8.14
N HIS A 236 8.46 -20.76 -8.74
CA HIS A 236 9.92 -20.68 -8.77
C HIS A 236 10.38 -19.71 -7.69
N GLY A 237 11.12 -20.22 -6.71
CA GLY A 237 11.81 -19.42 -5.70
C GLY A 237 13.16 -18.89 -6.19
N PRO A 238 13.99 -18.34 -5.27
CA PRO A 238 15.35 -17.92 -5.58
C PRO A 238 16.14 -19.07 -6.22
N ASN A 239 17.06 -18.72 -7.12
CA ASN A 239 17.88 -19.68 -7.87
C ASN A 239 17.06 -20.66 -8.75
N LYS A 240 15.84 -20.28 -9.16
CA LYS A 240 14.91 -21.10 -9.97
C LYS A 240 14.50 -22.42 -9.31
N LYS A 241 14.63 -22.53 -7.99
CA LYS A 241 14.20 -23.70 -7.21
C LYS A 241 12.68 -23.84 -7.27
N GLU A 242 12.17 -25.04 -7.50
CA GLU A 242 10.74 -25.31 -7.46
C GLU A 242 10.27 -25.40 -6.00
N ILE A 243 9.33 -24.54 -5.64
CA ILE A 243 8.69 -24.46 -4.33
C ILE A 243 7.20 -24.75 -4.53
N LEU A 244 6.54 -25.41 -3.57
CA LEU A 244 5.09 -25.59 -3.62
C LEU A 244 4.39 -24.42 -2.96
N ALA A 245 3.28 -23.97 -3.52
CA ALA A 245 2.42 -22.95 -2.94
C ALA A 245 1.01 -23.51 -2.72
N ARG A 246 0.43 -23.25 -1.55
CA ARG A 246 -0.93 -23.66 -1.18
C ARG A 246 -1.68 -22.51 -0.51
N LYS A 247 -2.99 -22.42 -0.77
CA LYS A 247 -3.84 -21.34 -0.25
C LYS A 247 -4.64 -21.82 0.97
N TYR A 248 -4.78 -20.92 1.94
CA TYR A 248 -5.49 -21.11 3.20
C TYR A 248 -6.39 -19.91 3.47
N ARG A 249 -7.57 -20.14 4.02
CA ARG A 249 -8.48 -19.12 4.54
C ARG A 249 -8.34 -19.02 6.04
N LEU A 250 -8.25 -17.80 6.57
CA LEU A 250 -8.21 -17.56 8.00
C LEU A 250 -9.57 -17.95 8.62
N ARG A 251 -9.54 -18.86 9.59
CA ARG A 251 -10.75 -19.35 10.26
C ARG A 251 -11.45 -18.26 11.06
N GLY A 252 -12.79 -18.22 10.98
CA GLY A 252 -13.65 -17.42 11.86
C GLY A 252 -13.68 -15.92 11.57
N ILE A 253 -12.95 -15.45 10.56
CA ILE A 253 -12.97 -14.06 10.11
C ILE A 253 -13.37 -13.97 8.64
N ASP A 254 -13.81 -12.78 8.24
CA ASP A 254 -14.11 -12.44 6.85
C ASP A 254 -13.56 -11.05 6.57
N ALA A 255 -12.59 -10.92 5.69
CA ALA A 255 -11.95 -9.63 5.41
C ALA A 255 -12.38 -9.09 4.05
N PRO A 256 -12.41 -7.75 3.88
CA PRO A 256 -12.80 -7.12 2.62
C PRO A 256 -11.89 -7.56 1.48
N GLU A 257 -12.52 -7.82 0.34
CA GLU A 257 -11.85 -8.07 -0.94
C GLU A 257 -11.03 -6.84 -1.36
N ASN A 258 -9.96 -7.00 -2.13
CA ASN A 258 -9.11 -5.87 -2.57
C ASN A 258 -9.84 -4.68 -3.20
N LYS A 259 -10.98 -4.93 -3.85
CA LYS A 259 -11.82 -3.90 -4.50
C LYS A 259 -12.80 -3.23 -3.54
N GLN A 260 -13.06 -3.85 -2.39
CA GLN A 260 -13.92 -3.32 -1.34
C GLN A 260 -13.15 -2.30 -0.48
N PRO A 261 -13.85 -1.36 0.17
CA PRO A 261 -13.24 -0.44 1.14
C PRO A 261 -12.40 -1.18 2.17
N PHE A 262 -11.24 -0.63 2.51
CA PHE A 262 -10.24 -1.24 3.40
C PHE A 262 -9.65 -2.60 2.93
N GLY A 263 -10.05 -3.14 1.78
CA GLY A 263 -9.50 -4.37 1.21
C GLY A 263 -7.99 -4.33 1.01
N LYS A 264 -7.49 -3.26 0.38
CA LYS A 264 -6.04 -3.04 0.20
C LYS A 264 -5.30 -2.90 1.54
N GLU A 265 -5.95 -2.34 2.55
CA GLU A 265 -5.36 -2.14 3.87
C GLU A 265 -5.29 -3.45 4.66
N ALA A 266 -6.38 -4.22 4.67
CA ALA A 266 -6.45 -5.57 5.21
C ALA A 266 -5.37 -6.47 4.60
N LYS A 267 -5.27 -6.48 3.26
CA LYS A 267 -4.21 -7.22 2.55
C LYS A 267 -2.81 -6.75 2.95
N ARG A 268 -2.57 -5.43 2.99
CA ARG A 268 -1.27 -4.87 3.36
C ARG A 268 -0.88 -5.28 4.77
N GLU A 269 -1.82 -5.28 5.70
CA GLU A 269 -1.55 -5.60 7.10
C GLU A 269 -1.31 -7.09 7.30
N LEU A 270 -2.12 -7.95 6.69
CA LEU A 270 -1.85 -9.39 6.66
C LEU A 270 -0.48 -9.68 6.01
N THR A 271 -0.15 -8.98 4.91
CA THR A 271 1.17 -9.10 4.26
C THR A 271 2.30 -8.72 5.21
N LYS A 272 2.16 -7.64 5.98
CA LYS A 272 3.19 -7.25 6.97
C LYS A 272 3.38 -8.29 8.07
N LEU A 273 2.29 -8.93 8.51
CA LEU A 273 2.35 -9.97 9.54
C LEU A 273 3.09 -11.22 9.05
N VAL A 274 2.88 -11.61 7.80
CA VAL A 274 3.47 -12.85 7.26
C VAL A 274 4.84 -12.65 6.61
N LYS A 275 5.15 -11.44 6.12
CA LYS A 275 6.41 -11.15 5.43
C LYS A 275 7.58 -11.27 6.39
N SER A 276 8.55 -12.11 6.02
CA SER A 276 9.80 -12.33 6.77
C SER A 276 9.63 -12.96 8.16
N ASN A 277 8.45 -13.53 8.47
CA ASN A 277 8.12 -14.17 9.74
C ASN A 277 7.88 -15.67 9.57
N CYS A 278 8.08 -16.44 10.64
CA CYS A 278 7.69 -17.85 10.69
C CYS A 278 6.17 -17.92 10.78
N VAL A 279 5.55 -18.66 9.87
CA VAL A 279 4.11 -18.87 9.82
C VAL A 279 3.80 -20.32 10.19
N ILE A 280 2.93 -20.47 11.18
CA ILE A 280 2.33 -21.73 11.60
C ILE A 280 0.86 -21.69 11.22
N VAL A 281 0.36 -22.72 10.55
CA VAL A 281 -1.07 -22.85 10.22
C VAL A 281 -1.61 -24.14 10.83
N HIS A 282 -2.56 -24.01 11.74
CA HIS A 282 -3.35 -25.12 12.28
C HIS A 282 -4.57 -25.33 11.38
N VAL A 283 -4.59 -26.41 10.60
CA VAL A 283 -5.66 -26.68 9.64
C VAL A 283 -6.75 -27.54 10.26
N TYR A 284 -8.00 -27.10 10.15
CA TYR A 284 -9.15 -27.79 10.73
C TYR A 284 -9.99 -28.53 9.68
N GLY A 285 -9.88 -28.16 8.41
CA GLY A 285 -10.60 -28.80 7.33
C GLY A 285 -10.73 -27.91 6.10
N GLU A 286 -11.69 -28.26 5.25
CA GLU A 286 -12.04 -27.52 4.05
C GLU A 286 -13.44 -26.91 4.23
N ASP A 287 -13.65 -25.73 3.67
CA ASP A 287 -14.99 -25.16 3.57
C ASP A 287 -15.77 -25.73 2.37
N LYS A 288 -17.03 -25.33 2.22
CA LYS A 288 -17.90 -25.72 1.09
C LYS A 288 -17.39 -25.30 -0.30
N TYR A 289 -16.29 -24.56 -0.37
CA TYR A 289 -15.63 -24.12 -1.60
C TYR A 289 -14.26 -24.80 -1.77
N ASN A 290 -13.99 -25.90 -1.04
CA ASN A 290 -12.75 -26.66 -1.06
C ASN A 290 -11.51 -25.82 -0.70
N ARG A 291 -11.69 -24.77 0.12
CA ARG A 291 -10.59 -23.95 0.63
C ARG A 291 -10.19 -24.49 1.99
N LEU A 292 -8.90 -24.74 2.19
CA LEU A 292 -8.40 -25.11 3.52
C LEU A 292 -8.58 -23.95 4.50
N VAL A 293 -9.16 -24.24 5.66
CA VAL A 293 -9.45 -23.26 6.70
C VAL A 293 -8.58 -23.54 7.92
N GLY A 294 -7.90 -22.50 8.41
CA GLY A 294 -6.95 -22.66 9.52
C GLY A 294 -6.76 -21.44 10.40
N ASP A 295 -6.30 -21.70 11.62
CA ASP A 295 -5.78 -20.68 12.53
C ASP A 295 -4.32 -20.40 12.17
N VAL A 296 -3.94 -19.12 12.05
CA VAL A 296 -2.63 -18.72 11.56
C VAL A 296 -1.88 -17.97 12.64
N TYR A 297 -0.66 -18.42 12.94
CA TYR A 297 0.23 -17.78 13.89
C TYR A 297 1.51 -17.30 13.19
N CYS A 298 1.86 -16.03 13.40
CA CYS A 298 3.04 -15.41 12.82
C CYS A 298 3.98 -14.97 13.96
N ASN A 299 5.12 -15.65 14.14
CA ASN A 299 6.02 -15.46 15.28
C ASN A 299 5.26 -15.41 16.65
N GLY A 300 4.35 -16.36 16.87
CA GLY A 300 3.55 -16.44 18.10
C GLY A 300 2.34 -15.49 18.17
N GLN A 301 2.19 -14.54 17.24
CA GLN A 301 1.00 -13.68 17.16
C GLN A 301 -0.12 -14.34 16.37
N PHE A 302 -1.33 -14.34 16.92
CA PHE A 302 -2.51 -14.87 16.24
C PHE A 302 -3.00 -13.89 15.16
N ALA A 303 -2.90 -14.25 13.88
CA ALA A 303 -3.16 -13.34 12.77
C ALA A 303 -4.61 -12.82 12.75
N GLN A 304 -5.57 -13.70 13.07
CA GLN A 304 -7.00 -13.37 13.19
C GLN A 304 -7.25 -12.27 14.24
N GLU A 305 -6.58 -12.35 15.40
CA GLU A 305 -6.69 -11.34 16.45
C GLU A 305 -6.26 -9.97 15.95
N VAL A 306 -5.09 -9.89 15.29
CA VAL A 306 -4.57 -8.63 14.77
C VAL A 306 -5.52 -8.02 13.74
N MET A 307 -6.05 -8.86 12.83
CA MET A 307 -7.00 -8.43 11.81
C MET A 307 -8.30 -7.90 12.43
N LEU A 308 -8.85 -8.58 13.44
CA LEU A 308 -10.07 -8.15 14.13
C LEU A 308 -9.87 -6.90 14.98
N LYS A 309 -8.80 -6.82 15.79
CA LYS A 309 -8.50 -5.66 16.64
C LYS A 309 -8.23 -4.39 15.84
N LYS A 310 -7.62 -4.51 14.66
CA LYS A 310 -7.44 -3.38 13.74
C LYS A 310 -8.69 -3.05 12.92
N GLY A 311 -9.78 -3.77 13.14
CA GLY A 311 -11.02 -3.63 12.39
C GLY A 311 -10.85 -3.94 10.90
N LEU A 312 -9.87 -4.76 10.51
CA LEU A 312 -9.60 -5.11 9.11
C LEU A 312 -10.29 -6.42 8.67
N ALA A 313 -11.11 -7.01 9.55
CA ALA A 313 -11.97 -8.14 9.23
C ALA A 313 -13.24 -8.13 10.11
N TRP A 314 -14.28 -8.83 9.65
CA TRP A 314 -15.49 -9.16 10.40
C TRP A 314 -15.33 -10.49 11.13
N HIS A 315 -15.91 -10.60 12.32
CA HIS A 315 -16.11 -11.91 12.96
C HIS A 315 -17.29 -12.62 12.29
N TYR A 316 -17.06 -13.82 11.77
CA TYR A 316 -18.09 -14.62 11.12
C TYR A 316 -18.74 -15.59 12.13
N ALA A 317 -19.60 -15.02 12.98
CA ALA A 317 -20.22 -15.72 14.12
C ALA A 317 -21.07 -16.96 13.75
N ALA A 318 -21.54 -17.05 12.50
CA ALA A 318 -22.26 -18.22 12.01
C ALA A 318 -21.36 -19.45 11.84
N PHE A 319 -20.05 -19.23 11.61
CA PHE A 319 -19.08 -20.28 11.31
C PHE A 319 -18.14 -20.57 12.49
N ASP A 320 -17.81 -19.56 13.30
CA ASP A 320 -16.93 -19.72 14.45
C ASP A 320 -17.52 -18.99 15.67
N LYS A 321 -17.90 -19.74 16.70
CA LYS A 321 -18.59 -19.22 17.90
C LYS A 321 -17.64 -18.80 19.02
N ARG A 322 -16.33 -18.79 18.78
CA ARG A 322 -15.32 -18.40 19.78
C ARG A 322 -15.61 -17.00 20.36
N PRO A 323 -15.80 -16.86 21.69
CA PRO A 323 -16.15 -15.58 22.31
C PRO A 323 -15.06 -14.52 22.15
N GLU A 324 -13.79 -14.92 22.07
CA GLU A 324 -12.63 -14.05 21.89
C GLU A 324 -12.65 -13.29 20.55
N LEU A 325 -13.03 -13.95 19.44
CA LEU A 325 -13.17 -13.31 18.13
C LEU A 325 -14.29 -12.26 18.16
N LYS A 326 -15.41 -12.60 18.83
CA LYS A 326 -16.54 -11.69 19.03
C LYS A 326 -16.15 -10.48 19.89
N LYS A 327 -15.34 -10.71 20.93
CA LYS A 327 -14.83 -9.65 21.83
C LYS A 327 -13.96 -8.66 21.06
N TRP A 328 -12.94 -9.12 20.34
CA TRP A 328 -12.05 -8.23 19.58
C TRP A 328 -12.78 -7.46 18.48
N ALA A 329 -13.73 -8.10 17.79
CA ALA A 329 -14.57 -7.42 16.81
C ALA A 329 -15.46 -6.33 17.43
N LYS A 330 -15.97 -6.56 18.65
CA LYS A 330 -16.74 -5.56 19.42
C LYS A 330 -15.85 -4.40 19.90
N GLU A 331 -14.65 -4.69 20.40
CA GLU A 331 -13.68 -3.68 20.84
C GLU A 331 -13.27 -2.76 19.67
N ALA A 332 -12.94 -3.34 18.51
CA ALA A 332 -12.63 -2.56 17.31
C ALA A 332 -13.83 -1.74 16.80
N LYS A 333 -15.06 -2.26 16.98
CA LYS A 333 -16.30 -1.52 16.68
C LYS A 333 -16.51 -0.35 17.64
N ALA A 334 -16.33 -0.56 18.95
CA ALA A 334 -16.47 0.48 19.96
C ALA A 334 -15.42 1.59 19.81
N ALA A 335 -14.19 1.22 19.46
CA ALA A 335 -13.10 2.17 19.22
C ALA A 335 -13.13 2.83 17.83
N GLY A 336 -14.07 2.44 16.96
CA GLY A 336 -14.22 3.00 15.62
C GLY A 336 -12.98 2.81 14.73
N ILE A 337 -12.32 1.66 14.77
CA ILE A 337 -11.04 1.38 14.06
C ILE A 337 -11.29 0.58 12.76
N GLY A 338 -10.48 0.79 11.71
CA GLY A 338 -10.47 -0.02 10.47
C GLY A 338 -11.74 0.12 9.62
N LEU A 339 -12.31 -0.99 9.15
CA LEU A 339 -13.64 -1.11 8.52
C LEU A 339 -14.77 -0.45 9.32
N ARG A 340 -14.53 -0.15 10.60
CA ARG A 340 -15.46 0.55 11.49
C ARG A 340 -15.14 2.04 11.64
N LYS A 341 -13.98 2.53 11.13
CA LYS A 341 -13.79 3.94 10.75
C LYS A 341 -14.70 4.24 9.56
N GLY A 342 -15.91 4.69 9.85
CA GLY A 342 -16.81 5.21 8.81
C GLY A 342 -18.05 4.37 8.53
N VAL A 343 -18.60 3.65 9.51
CA VAL A 343 -20.07 3.40 9.50
C VAL A 343 -20.81 4.47 10.31
N GLY A 344 -20.09 5.41 10.96
CA GLY A 344 -20.69 6.50 11.74
C GLY A 344 -20.17 7.91 11.46
N ASN A 345 -19.32 8.14 10.44
CA ASN A 345 -18.62 9.44 10.32
C ASN A 345 -18.74 10.16 8.97
N THR A 346 -19.59 9.69 8.05
CA THR A 346 -19.96 10.52 6.88
C THR A 346 -21.09 11.47 7.23
N LEU A 347 -22.04 11.05 8.06
CA LEU A 347 -23.12 11.91 8.55
C LEU A 347 -22.61 12.92 9.58
N VAL A 348 -21.79 12.49 10.55
CA VAL A 348 -21.22 13.38 11.57
C VAL A 348 -20.25 14.39 10.96
N ARG A 349 -19.48 14.05 9.91
CA ARG A 349 -18.62 15.05 9.22
C ARG A 349 -19.42 16.05 8.38
N ILE A 350 -20.64 15.70 7.96
CA ILE A 350 -21.57 16.63 7.31
C ILE A 350 -22.27 17.52 8.35
N ILE A 351 -22.59 16.99 9.54
CA ILE A 351 -23.29 17.72 10.61
C ILE A 351 -22.34 18.60 11.45
N TYR A 352 -21.11 18.16 11.73
CA TYR A 352 -20.13 18.87 12.58
C TYR A 352 -18.99 19.55 11.82
N GLY A 353 -19.00 19.50 10.49
CA GLY A 353 -17.97 20.16 9.66
C GLY A 353 -18.23 21.65 9.37
N ASN A 354 -19.45 22.14 9.59
CA ASN A 354 -19.89 23.46 9.12
C ASN A 354 -20.55 24.38 10.17
N CYS A 355 -20.60 24.02 11.46
CA CYS A 355 -21.04 24.93 12.52
C CYS A 355 -20.10 24.79 13.73
N PHE A 356 -19.68 25.94 14.29
CA PHE A 356 -18.69 26.14 15.37
C PHE A 356 -17.21 26.15 14.96
N LYS A 357 -16.75 27.33 14.53
CA LYS A 357 -15.48 27.84 15.06
C LYS A 357 -15.82 28.60 16.35
N PRO A 358 -15.32 28.21 17.53
CA PRO A 358 -15.40 29.08 18.69
C PRO A 358 -14.42 30.23 18.47
N THR A 359 -14.96 31.43 18.36
CA THR A 359 -14.22 32.68 18.58
C THR A 359 -13.74 32.70 20.02
N THR A 360 -12.46 32.96 20.18
CA THR A 360 -11.79 33.25 21.45
C THR A 360 -12.32 34.56 22.03
N SER A 361 -12.86 34.53 23.25
CA SER A 361 -12.78 35.61 24.25
C SER A 361 -13.40 35.11 25.55
N ASP A 362 -12.52 34.86 26.52
CA ASP A 362 -12.54 35.13 27.96
C ASP A 362 -13.87 35.45 28.70
N ASP A 363 -13.86 34.95 29.95
CA ASP A 363 -14.54 35.39 31.18
C ASP A 363 -15.89 34.73 31.63
N ASP A 364 -15.72 34.07 32.80
CA ASP A 364 -16.54 34.05 34.03
C ASP A 364 -17.84 33.22 34.19
N ASP A 365 -17.70 32.27 35.13
CA ASP A 365 -18.50 32.00 36.33
C ASP A 365 -19.85 31.24 36.30
N GLN A 366 -19.80 30.11 37.04
CA GLN A 366 -20.70 29.65 38.11
C GLN A 366 -22.14 29.13 37.83
N ASP A 367 -22.24 27.80 38.04
CA ASP A 367 -23.04 27.12 39.09
C ASP A 367 -24.55 26.81 38.94
N TYR A 368 -24.85 25.66 39.56
CA TYR A 368 -26.09 25.06 40.04
C TYR A 368 -27.07 24.29 39.14
N SER A 369 -27.37 23.13 39.71
CA SER A 369 -28.24 22.02 39.35
C SER A 369 -29.75 22.29 39.35
N ASN A 370 -30.44 21.45 38.57
CA ASN A 370 -31.75 20.81 38.86
C ASN A 370 -33.06 21.62 38.71
N ILE A 371 -33.93 21.11 37.81
CA ILE A 371 -35.39 20.79 37.98
C ILE A 371 -36.26 21.17 36.76
N SER A 372 -36.92 20.12 36.25
CA SER A 372 -38.24 20.04 35.60
C SER A 372 -38.57 20.79 34.28
N SER A 373 -38.96 19.98 33.29
CA SER A 373 -40.00 20.30 32.29
C SER A 373 -41.39 20.40 32.98
N PRO A 374 -42.47 20.97 32.38
CA PRO A 374 -42.69 21.12 30.93
C PRO A 374 -43.43 22.39 30.44
N ASP A 375 -43.58 22.43 29.12
CA ASP A 375 -44.66 23.04 28.31
C ASP A 375 -44.37 24.24 27.40
N HIS A 376 -44.53 23.93 26.10
CA HIS A 376 -45.11 24.69 25.00
C HIS A 376 -44.61 26.12 24.71
N HIS A 377 -43.72 26.22 23.72
CA HIS A 377 -43.88 27.23 22.66
C HIS A 377 -43.43 26.70 21.29
N VAL A 378 -44.21 27.12 20.31
CA VAL A 378 -44.28 26.73 18.90
C VAL A 378 -43.23 27.48 18.05
N SER A 379 -42.76 26.80 17.00
CA SER A 379 -42.13 27.30 15.76
C SER A 379 -40.69 27.83 15.76
N GLN A 380 -39.76 26.96 15.33
CA GLN A 380 -38.85 27.25 14.21
C GLN A 380 -38.66 25.99 13.34
N PRO A 381 -38.69 26.08 12.00
CA PRO A 381 -38.37 24.95 11.13
C PRO A 381 -36.88 24.63 11.21
N PRO A 382 -36.47 23.35 11.16
CA PRO A 382 -35.05 23.00 11.21
C PRO A 382 -34.36 23.60 9.99
N THR A 383 -33.31 24.38 10.23
CA THR A 383 -32.60 25.22 9.26
C THR A 383 -31.87 24.44 8.16
N ASN A 384 -32.07 23.13 8.04
CA ASN A 384 -31.55 22.30 6.95
C ASN A 384 -32.31 20.96 6.80
N GLY A 385 -33.37 20.93 6.00
CA GLY A 385 -34.21 19.74 5.78
C GLY A 385 -33.47 18.49 5.29
N VAL A 386 -32.34 18.66 4.59
CA VAL A 386 -31.47 17.56 4.15
C VAL A 386 -30.82 16.86 5.34
N LEU A 387 -30.38 17.63 6.35
CA LEU A 387 -29.74 17.09 7.55
C LEU A 387 -30.76 16.37 8.43
N SER A 388 -31.96 16.91 8.57
CA SER A 388 -33.05 16.28 9.33
C SER A 388 -33.45 14.94 8.72
N LEU A 389 -33.67 14.88 7.40
CA LEU A 389 -33.95 13.61 6.71
C LEU A 389 -32.78 12.63 6.83
N ALA A 390 -31.54 13.09 6.69
CA ALA A 390 -30.36 12.24 6.84
C ALA A 390 -30.23 11.66 8.26
N SER A 391 -30.47 12.48 9.29
CA SER A 391 -30.44 12.09 10.69
C SER A 391 -31.48 11.01 10.99
N ASP A 392 -32.72 11.19 10.52
CA ASP A 392 -33.79 10.24 10.76
C ASP A 392 -33.61 8.94 9.96
N LEU A 393 -33.06 9.00 8.75
CA LEU A 393 -32.66 7.81 8.01
C LEU A 393 -31.55 7.02 8.72
N PHE A 394 -30.63 7.72 9.38
CA PHE A 394 -29.60 7.08 10.19
C PHE A 394 -30.16 6.48 11.47
N HIS A 395 -31.07 7.17 12.15
CA HIS A 395 -31.80 6.64 13.29
C HIS A 395 -32.55 5.36 12.88
N PHE A 396 -33.32 5.43 11.80
CA PHE A 396 -34.07 4.31 11.23
C PHE A 396 -33.19 3.12 10.83
N ASP A 397 -31.98 3.33 10.28
CA ASP A 397 -31.04 2.23 9.95
C ASP A 397 -30.59 1.45 11.20
N ASN A 398 -30.58 2.12 12.36
CA ASN A 398 -30.16 1.54 13.63
C ASN A 398 -31.33 0.94 14.43
N THR A 399 -32.51 1.58 14.42
CA THR A 399 -33.66 1.22 15.27
C THR A 399 -34.82 0.59 14.52
N CYS A 400 -34.89 0.77 13.19
CA CYS A 400 -36.07 0.48 12.36
C CYS A 400 -37.34 1.27 12.76
N GLU A 401 -37.19 2.36 13.52
CA GLU A 401 -38.27 3.22 13.98
C GLU A 401 -38.32 4.51 13.14
N VAL A 402 -39.55 4.91 12.77
CA VAL A 402 -39.81 6.15 12.02
C VAL A 402 -40.19 7.28 12.99
N PRO A 403 -39.95 8.57 12.64
CA PRO A 403 -40.28 9.69 13.52
C PRO A 403 -41.75 9.70 13.95
N GLU A 404 -42.01 9.93 15.24
CA GLU A 404 -43.37 9.85 15.78
C GLU A 404 -44.31 10.90 15.18
N LEU A 405 -43.81 12.13 15.01
CA LEU A 405 -44.55 13.27 14.46
C LEU A 405 -44.77 13.19 12.94
N LEU A 406 -44.13 12.24 12.24
CA LEU A 406 -44.36 12.05 10.81
C LEU A 406 -45.82 11.66 10.53
N SER A 407 -46.43 10.91 11.46
CA SER A 407 -47.81 10.43 11.31
C SER A 407 -48.85 11.56 11.32
N GLU A 408 -48.48 12.77 11.75
CA GLU A 408 -49.34 13.95 11.68
C GLU A 408 -49.33 14.60 10.29
N HIS A 409 -48.34 14.28 9.47
CA HIS A 409 -48.10 14.89 8.16
C HIS A 409 -48.48 13.98 6.99
N VAL A 410 -48.67 12.68 7.23
CA VAL A 410 -49.00 11.68 6.19
C VAL A 410 -50.19 10.84 6.64
N ALA A 411 -51.06 10.44 5.70
CA ALA A 411 -52.26 9.67 5.98
C ALA A 411 -51.97 8.16 6.15
N SER A 412 -50.81 7.70 5.69
CA SER A 412 -50.42 6.30 5.76
C SER A 412 -50.01 5.81 7.14
N SER A 413 -50.35 4.55 7.45
CA SER A 413 -49.98 3.88 8.70
C SER A 413 -48.46 3.82 8.97
N LYS A 414 -48.06 3.75 10.25
CA LYS A 414 -46.64 3.56 10.66
C LYS A 414 -45.96 2.38 9.96
N LYS A 415 -46.69 1.27 9.72
CA LYS A 415 -46.17 0.10 8.99
C LYS A 415 -45.85 0.40 7.53
N ALA A 416 -46.61 1.29 6.89
CA ALA A 416 -46.33 1.77 5.53
C ALA A 416 -45.15 2.75 5.53
N GLN A 417 -45.10 3.66 6.51
CA GLN A 417 -43.98 4.60 6.69
C GLN A 417 -42.63 3.86 6.83
N VAL A 418 -42.57 2.80 7.64
CA VAL A 418 -41.38 1.93 7.78
C VAL A 418 -40.94 1.34 6.42
N LYS A 419 -41.89 0.97 5.55
CA LYS A 419 -41.55 0.46 4.20
C LYS A 419 -40.98 1.57 3.32
N TRP A 420 -41.49 2.79 3.42
CA TRP A 420 -40.96 3.94 2.68
C TRP A 420 -39.55 4.30 3.14
N TYR A 421 -39.32 4.36 4.45
CA TYR A 421 -37.99 4.63 5.02
C TYR A 421 -36.96 3.59 4.60
N LYS A 422 -37.34 2.30 4.52
CA LYS A 422 -36.45 1.27 3.93
C LYS A 422 -36.10 1.55 2.47
N LYS A 423 -37.07 1.98 1.65
CA LYS A 423 -36.85 2.32 0.24
C LYS A 423 -35.95 3.56 0.10
N ILE A 424 -36.26 4.63 0.84
CA ILE A 424 -35.50 5.89 0.82
C ILE A 424 -34.08 5.66 1.33
N LEU A 425 -33.90 4.93 2.43
CA LEU A 425 -32.57 4.59 2.96
C LEU A 425 -31.72 3.81 1.94
N LYS A 426 -32.34 2.87 1.21
CA LYS A 426 -31.67 2.13 0.13
C LYS A 426 -31.26 3.06 -1.01
N ALA A 427 -32.14 3.95 -1.44
CA ALA A 427 -31.84 4.94 -2.48
C ALA A 427 -30.75 5.93 -2.02
N TRP A 428 -30.82 6.40 -0.78
CA TRP A 428 -29.86 7.32 -0.17
C TRP A 428 -28.45 6.72 -0.06
N LYS A 429 -28.34 5.45 0.35
CA LYS A 429 -27.07 4.70 0.37
C LYS A 429 -26.53 4.41 -1.04
N GLY A 430 -27.42 4.31 -2.03
CA GLY A 430 -27.08 4.07 -3.44
C GLY A 430 -26.63 5.32 -4.19
N ALA A 431 -27.04 6.52 -3.76
CA ALA A 431 -26.70 7.78 -4.39
C ALA A 431 -25.20 8.11 -4.29
N LYS A 432 -24.56 8.38 -5.43
CA LYS A 432 -23.14 8.77 -5.54
C LYS A 432 -23.03 10.00 -6.44
N PRO A 433 -22.85 11.23 -5.88
CA PRO A 433 -22.72 11.55 -4.46
C PRO A 433 -24.06 11.48 -3.68
N PRO A 434 -24.03 11.38 -2.34
CA PRO A 434 -25.23 11.52 -1.51
C PRO A 434 -25.89 12.90 -1.70
N PRO A 435 -27.23 13.03 -1.53
CA PRO A 435 -27.91 14.32 -1.63
C PRO A 435 -27.32 15.35 -0.66
N LYS A 436 -26.98 16.53 -1.19
CA LYS A 436 -26.42 17.65 -0.42
C LYS A 436 -27.33 18.88 -0.40
N THR A 437 -28.25 18.99 -1.34
CA THR A 437 -29.18 20.12 -1.46
C THR A 437 -30.63 19.69 -1.23
N PRO A 438 -31.51 20.58 -0.74
CA PRO A 438 -32.93 20.28 -0.56
C PRO A 438 -33.59 19.74 -1.83
N GLU A 439 -33.20 20.23 -3.00
CA GLU A 439 -33.73 19.81 -4.31
C GLU A 439 -33.25 18.40 -4.69
N GLN A 440 -32.01 18.03 -4.30
CA GLN A 440 -31.51 16.66 -4.52
C GLN A 440 -32.20 15.66 -3.59
N ALA A 441 -32.42 16.04 -2.33
CA ALA A 441 -33.13 15.21 -1.36
C ALA A 441 -34.59 15.02 -1.78
N SER A 442 -35.24 16.09 -2.24
CA SER A 442 -36.63 16.08 -2.74
C SER A 442 -36.77 15.19 -3.96
N ARG A 443 -35.90 15.34 -4.97
CA ARG A 443 -35.88 14.45 -6.15
C ARG A 443 -35.72 12.99 -5.77
N LEU A 444 -34.77 12.67 -4.89
CA LEU A 444 -34.54 11.29 -4.47
C LEU A 444 -35.77 10.71 -3.78
N VAL A 445 -36.41 11.46 -2.89
CA VAL A 445 -37.63 11.03 -2.19
C VAL A 445 -38.78 10.84 -3.18
N MET A 446 -39.05 11.82 -4.06
CA MET A 446 -40.12 11.77 -5.05
C MET A 446 -39.92 10.63 -6.07
N GLN A 447 -38.72 10.45 -6.61
CA GLN A 447 -38.38 9.32 -7.49
C GLN A 447 -38.51 7.97 -6.77
N THR A 448 -38.05 7.87 -5.52
CA THR A 448 -38.11 6.60 -4.77
C THR A 448 -39.55 6.23 -4.42
N LEU A 449 -40.39 7.22 -4.17
CA LEU A 449 -41.76 7.03 -3.72
C LEU A 449 -42.82 7.26 -4.81
N HIS A 450 -42.45 7.46 -6.08
CA HIS A 450 -43.37 7.80 -7.19
C HIS A 450 -44.64 6.93 -7.32
N GLN A 451 -44.60 5.67 -6.85
CA GLN A 451 -45.74 4.74 -6.85
C GLN A 451 -46.66 4.85 -5.61
N HIS A 452 -46.39 5.77 -4.69
CA HIS A 452 -47.18 5.99 -3.48
C HIS A 452 -48.08 7.22 -3.62
N GLN A 453 -48.99 7.41 -2.67
CA GLN A 453 -49.97 8.50 -2.72
C GLN A 453 -49.27 9.86 -2.70
N LYS A 454 -49.64 10.75 -3.62
CA LYS A 454 -49.05 12.09 -3.77
C LYS A 454 -49.11 12.91 -2.48
N ALA A 455 -50.24 12.84 -1.77
CA ALA A 455 -50.44 13.52 -0.49
C ALA A 455 -49.45 13.07 0.60
N ASP A 456 -49.06 11.78 0.60
CA ASP A 456 -48.09 11.26 1.56
C ASP A 456 -46.64 11.67 1.23
N ILE A 457 -46.33 11.83 -0.06
CA ILE A 457 -45.01 12.31 -0.51
C ILE A 457 -44.88 13.80 -0.17
N GLU A 458 -45.90 14.60 -0.49
CA GLU A 458 -45.95 16.02 -0.15
C GLU A 458 -45.91 16.24 1.37
N GLY A 459 -46.63 15.41 2.13
CA GLY A 459 -46.59 15.39 3.60
C GLY A 459 -45.20 15.10 4.17
N LEU A 460 -44.49 14.10 3.62
CA LEU A 460 -43.12 13.77 4.00
C LEU A 460 -42.12 14.89 3.65
N LEU A 461 -42.24 15.50 2.47
CA LEU A 461 -41.39 16.63 2.08
C LEU A 461 -41.64 17.84 2.97
N LYS A 462 -42.90 18.13 3.28
CA LYS A 462 -43.30 19.21 4.19
C LYS A 462 -42.78 18.98 5.61
N PHE A 463 -42.86 17.75 6.13
CA PHE A 463 -42.32 17.39 7.44
C PHE A 463 -40.82 17.75 7.58
N TYR A 464 -40.06 17.58 6.50
CA TYR A 464 -38.64 17.92 6.45
C TYR A 464 -38.32 19.33 5.93
N GLY A 465 -39.32 20.14 5.56
CA GLY A 465 -39.09 21.45 4.94
C GLY A 465 -38.37 21.38 3.59
N LEU A 466 -38.60 20.30 2.83
CA LEU A 466 -38.03 20.06 1.51
C LEU A 466 -38.97 20.58 0.39
N PRO A 467 -38.44 21.19 -0.70
CA PRO A 467 -39.27 21.73 -1.77
C PRO A 467 -40.04 20.64 -2.53
N VAL A 468 -41.32 20.87 -2.80
CA VAL A 468 -42.11 20.02 -3.70
C VAL A 468 -41.79 20.42 -5.14
N LEU A 469 -41.25 19.50 -5.93
CA LEU A 469 -40.84 19.74 -7.31
C LEU A 469 -41.95 19.40 -8.29
N HIS A 470 -42.00 20.06 -9.44
CA HIS A 470 -42.99 19.76 -10.49
C HIS A 470 -42.53 18.58 -11.36
N GLU A 471 -43.47 17.82 -11.95
CA GLU A 471 -43.17 16.56 -12.68
C GLU A 471 -42.04 16.67 -13.72
N HIS A 472 -41.93 17.81 -14.40
CA HIS A 472 -40.86 18.07 -15.39
C HIS A 472 -39.44 18.15 -14.79
N GLU A 473 -39.30 18.35 -13.48
CA GLU A 473 -38.01 18.45 -12.77
C GLU A 473 -37.55 17.09 -12.20
N ILE A 474 -38.40 16.07 -12.25
CA ILE A 474 -38.17 14.74 -11.67
C ILE A 474 -37.40 13.82 -12.62
N ASP A 475 -37.51 14.03 -13.95
CA ASP A 475 -36.91 13.17 -15.00
C ASP A 475 -35.50 13.60 -15.45
N LEU A 476 -34.90 14.61 -14.81
CA LEU A 476 -33.56 15.07 -15.14
C LEU A 476 -32.48 14.13 -14.53
N PRO A 477 -31.54 13.57 -15.32
CA PRO A 477 -30.50 12.70 -14.82
C PRO A 477 -29.61 13.37 -13.75
N ALA A 478 -29.15 12.58 -12.79
CA ALA A 478 -28.42 12.98 -11.59
C ALA A 478 -26.98 13.52 -11.82
N GLU A 479 -26.71 14.14 -12.96
CA GLU A 479 -25.45 14.80 -13.28
C GLU A 479 -25.61 16.20 -13.89
N GLU A 480 -26.70 16.90 -13.62
CA GLU A 480 -26.71 18.36 -13.81
C GLU A 480 -27.25 19.07 -12.58
N VAL A 481 -26.39 19.25 -11.57
CA VAL A 481 -26.47 20.43 -10.70
C VAL A 481 -25.17 21.18 -10.92
N PHE A 482 -25.34 22.30 -11.61
CA PHE A 482 -24.46 23.43 -11.84
C PHE A 482 -22.99 23.22 -11.42
N PRO A 483 -22.03 23.32 -12.36
CA PRO A 483 -20.63 23.37 -11.99
C PRO A 483 -20.46 24.41 -10.86
N PRO A 484 -19.50 24.23 -9.92
CA PRO A 484 -19.12 25.34 -9.04
C PRO A 484 -19.02 26.58 -9.92
N PRO A 485 -19.56 27.76 -9.49
CA PRO A 485 -19.58 28.94 -10.34
C PRO A 485 -18.22 29.01 -11.01
N ARG A 486 -18.25 28.90 -12.35
CA ARG A 486 -17.05 28.64 -13.16
C ARG A 486 -15.94 29.49 -12.54
N PRO A 487 -14.81 28.88 -12.11
CA PRO A 487 -13.76 29.66 -11.47
C PRO A 487 -13.54 30.93 -12.26
N GLU A 488 -13.54 32.07 -11.58
CA GLU A 488 -13.64 33.37 -12.25
C GLU A 488 -12.62 33.46 -13.41
N GLY A 489 -13.12 33.75 -14.61
CA GLY A 489 -12.32 33.81 -15.84
C GLY A 489 -12.25 32.54 -16.70
N VAL A 490 -12.90 31.43 -16.33
CA VAL A 490 -12.98 30.23 -17.20
C VAL A 490 -13.88 30.51 -18.40
N LYS A 491 -13.32 30.41 -19.61
CA LYS A 491 -14.04 30.58 -20.88
C LYS A 491 -14.90 29.35 -21.19
N PHE A 492 -14.31 28.16 -21.10
CA PHE A 492 -14.98 26.88 -21.36
C PHE A 492 -14.26 25.72 -20.65
N GLU A 493 -14.94 24.56 -20.57
CA GLU A 493 -14.43 23.34 -19.95
C GLU A 493 -14.26 22.26 -21.02
N LEU A 494 -13.12 21.56 -21.02
CA LEU A 494 -12.88 20.37 -21.83
C LEU A 494 -12.96 19.10 -20.99
N ARG A 495 -13.61 18.07 -21.51
CA ARG A 495 -13.61 16.71 -20.96
C ARG A 495 -12.95 15.78 -21.95
N THR A 496 -11.85 15.17 -21.55
CA THR A 496 -10.99 14.48 -22.52
C THR A 496 -11.23 12.98 -22.55
N PHE A 497 -10.80 12.35 -23.65
CA PHE A 497 -10.47 10.92 -23.64
C PHE A 497 -9.33 10.62 -22.65
N PRO A 498 -9.13 9.34 -22.27
CA PRO A 498 -8.01 8.92 -21.47
C PRO A 498 -6.68 9.40 -22.06
N VAL A 499 -5.85 10.04 -21.24
CA VAL A 499 -4.59 10.61 -21.71
C VAL A 499 -3.53 9.54 -21.88
N ASP A 500 -2.91 9.48 -23.06
CA ASP A 500 -1.74 8.63 -23.31
C ASP A 500 -0.45 9.25 -22.74
N ALA A 501 0.47 8.41 -22.27
CA ALA A 501 1.77 8.88 -21.77
C ALA A 501 2.59 9.65 -22.83
N GLN A 502 2.44 9.30 -24.12
CA GLN A 502 3.11 9.99 -25.23
C GLN A 502 2.57 11.40 -25.46
N SER A 503 1.37 11.68 -24.97
CA SER A 503 0.73 12.99 -25.11
C SER A 503 1.22 14.01 -24.08
N VAL A 504 2.16 13.63 -23.21
CA VAL A 504 2.82 14.51 -22.24
C VAL A 504 4.21 14.92 -22.77
N PRO A 505 4.36 16.10 -23.39
CA PRO A 505 5.65 16.53 -23.95
C PRO A 505 6.73 16.78 -22.88
N ASP A 506 6.37 17.39 -21.75
CA ASP A 506 7.26 17.90 -20.70
C ASP A 506 6.53 17.88 -19.33
N GLY A 507 6.99 18.65 -18.34
CA GLY A 507 6.40 18.68 -17.00
C GLY A 507 5.20 19.62 -16.81
N ASP A 508 4.82 20.41 -17.82
CA ASP A 508 3.74 21.40 -17.67
C ASP A 508 2.87 21.60 -18.92
N GLY A 509 3.07 20.78 -19.94
CA GLY A 509 2.30 20.69 -21.17
C GLY A 509 1.58 19.35 -21.31
N LEU A 510 0.43 19.37 -21.99
CA LEU A 510 -0.40 18.20 -22.23
C LEU A 510 -1.04 18.29 -23.63
N THR A 511 -1.04 17.20 -24.38
CA THR A 511 -1.88 17.05 -25.58
C THR A 511 -3.08 16.19 -25.20
N VAL A 512 -4.28 16.65 -25.51
CA VAL A 512 -5.51 15.93 -25.19
C VAL A 512 -6.39 15.81 -26.41
N TYR A 513 -7.29 14.85 -26.37
CA TYR A 513 -8.29 14.63 -27.42
C TYR A 513 -9.67 14.70 -26.78
N VAL A 514 -10.58 15.42 -27.43
CA VAL A 514 -11.98 15.57 -27.00
C VAL A 514 -12.87 15.06 -28.11
N ASP A 515 -13.93 14.34 -27.75
CA ASP A 515 -14.91 13.84 -28.71
C ASP A 515 -15.58 15.02 -29.43
N VAL A 516 -15.63 14.99 -30.76
CA VAL A 516 -16.34 16.03 -31.53
C VAL A 516 -17.85 15.98 -31.28
N ALA A 517 -18.37 14.84 -30.80
CA ALA A 517 -19.77 14.68 -30.43
C ALA A 517 -20.08 15.16 -29.00
N ASP A 518 -19.08 15.55 -28.19
CA ASP A 518 -19.33 16.17 -26.89
C ASP A 518 -20.13 17.46 -27.11
N PRO A 519 -21.32 17.65 -26.49
CA PRO A 519 -22.14 18.85 -26.69
C PRO A 519 -21.41 20.18 -26.47
N ARG A 520 -20.34 20.17 -25.66
CA ARG A 520 -19.50 21.34 -25.35
C ARG A 520 -18.53 21.69 -26.48
N GLU A 521 -18.22 20.72 -27.33
CA GLU A 521 -17.42 20.85 -28.55
C GLU A 521 -18.29 20.89 -29.82
N ALA A 522 -19.48 20.28 -29.78
CA ALA A 522 -20.37 20.12 -30.92
C ALA A 522 -20.85 21.46 -31.52
N THR A 523 -20.70 22.56 -30.77
CA THR A 523 -20.92 23.92 -31.28
C THR A 523 -19.85 24.36 -32.30
N ILE A 524 -18.70 23.69 -32.33
CA ILE A 524 -17.61 23.93 -33.26
C ILE A 524 -17.73 22.95 -34.43
N SER A 525 -18.17 23.45 -35.58
CA SER A 525 -18.32 22.65 -36.79
C SER A 525 -16.99 21.99 -37.20
N VAL A 526 -17.01 20.68 -37.44
CA VAL A 526 -15.87 19.95 -38.01
C VAL A 526 -15.74 20.34 -39.49
N PRO A 527 -14.56 20.73 -39.98
CA PRO A 527 -14.34 21.07 -41.38
C PRO A 527 -14.82 19.96 -42.36
N GLU A 528 -15.44 20.36 -43.47
CA GLU A 528 -16.03 19.43 -44.45
C GLU A 528 -15.01 18.45 -45.04
N ASP A 529 -13.78 18.91 -45.27
CA ASP A 529 -12.67 18.09 -45.75
C ASP A 529 -12.30 16.99 -44.75
N VAL A 530 -12.30 17.29 -43.45
CA VAL A 530 -12.08 16.30 -42.39
C VAL A 530 -13.23 15.30 -42.34
N GLN A 531 -14.48 15.76 -42.41
CA GLN A 531 -15.65 14.85 -42.43
C GLN A 531 -15.62 13.92 -43.65
N ALA A 532 -15.30 14.45 -44.83
CA ALA A 532 -15.13 13.68 -46.05
C ALA A 532 -14.01 12.64 -45.92
N ALA A 533 -12.84 13.04 -45.39
CA ALA A 533 -11.71 12.15 -45.17
C ALA A 533 -12.04 11.01 -44.19
N VAL A 534 -12.81 11.28 -43.13
CA VAL A 534 -13.27 10.25 -42.18
C VAL A 534 -14.19 9.24 -42.86
N SER A 535 -15.18 9.70 -43.62
CA SER A 535 -16.11 8.85 -44.36
C SER A 535 -15.37 7.99 -45.40
N GLU A 536 -14.46 8.59 -46.16
CA GLU A 536 -13.67 7.90 -47.18
C GLU A 536 -12.69 6.89 -46.57
N ARG A 537 -12.08 7.21 -45.43
CA ARG A 537 -11.20 6.29 -44.70
C ARG A 537 -11.98 5.04 -44.27
N SER A 538 -13.19 5.21 -43.75
CA SER A 538 -14.05 4.09 -43.35
C SER A 538 -14.38 3.18 -44.53
N LYS A 539 -14.69 3.75 -45.71
CA LYS A 539 -14.89 2.99 -46.95
C LYS A 539 -13.62 2.25 -47.39
N ALA A 540 -12.46 2.90 -47.35
CA ALA A 540 -11.17 2.29 -47.69
C ALA A 540 -10.82 1.11 -46.77
N ARG A 541 -11.08 1.23 -45.46
CA ARG A 541 -10.89 0.10 -44.52
C ARG A 541 -11.84 -1.06 -44.81
N ALA A 542 -13.09 -0.77 -45.15
CA ALA A 542 -14.07 -1.79 -45.53
C ALA A 542 -13.68 -2.54 -46.81
N SER A 543 -13.07 -1.84 -47.78
CA SER A 543 -12.51 -2.43 -48.99
C SER A 543 -11.11 -3.02 -48.83
N LYS A 544 -10.55 -3.03 -47.61
CA LYS A 544 -9.18 -3.48 -47.27
C LYS A 544 -8.06 -2.72 -48.01
N ASP A 545 -8.34 -1.50 -48.46
CA ASP A 545 -7.33 -0.58 -49.00
C ASP A 545 -6.68 0.20 -47.84
N TYR A 546 -5.72 -0.46 -47.19
CA TYR A 546 -5.04 0.12 -46.02
C TYR A 546 -4.14 1.31 -46.39
N THR A 547 -3.53 1.30 -47.58
CA THR A 547 -2.67 2.40 -48.06
C THR A 547 -3.47 3.70 -48.16
N LYS A 548 -4.66 3.64 -48.78
CA LYS A 548 -5.55 4.80 -48.87
C LYS A 548 -6.09 5.20 -47.50
N ALA A 549 -6.47 4.24 -46.66
CA ALA A 549 -6.95 4.50 -45.31
C ALA A 549 -5.91 5.21 -44.43
N ASP A 550 -4.63 4.83 -44.53
CA ASP A 550 -3.53 5.41 -43.77
C ASP A 550 -3.18 6.83 -44.27
N ALA A 551 -3.21 7.05 -45.59
CA ALA A 551 -3.06 8.39 -46.17
C ALA A 551 -4.17 9.34 -45.69
N LEU A 552 -5.43 8.90 -45.71
CA LEU A 552 -6.56 9.68 -45.20
C LEU A 552 -6.47 9.90 -43.69
N HIS A 553 -6.00 8.91 -42.93
CA HIS A 553 -5.74 9.07 -41.50
C HIS A 553 -4.70 10.15 -41.23
N LYS A 554 -3.63 10.21 -42.04
CA LYS A 554 -2.61 11.27 -41.94
C LYS A 554 -3.22 12.66 -42.19
N THR A 555 -4.05 12.82 -43.22
CA THR A 555 -4.76 14.08 -43.49
C THR A 555 -5.61 14.52 -42.29
N ILE A 556 -6.34 13.59 -41.66
CA ILE A 556 -7.12 13.86 -40.45
C ILE A 556 -6.21 14.34 -39.30
N VAL A 557 -5.05 13.69 -39.10
CA VAL A 557 -4.07 14.07 -38.07
C VAL A 557 -3.45 15.44 -38.33
N ASP A 558 -3.08 15.73 -39.57
CA ASP A 558 -2.49 17.01 -39.97
C ASP A 558 -3.50 18.16 -39.79
N ALA A 559 -4.79 17.90 -39.98
CA ALA A 559 -5.89 18.83 -39.68
C ALA A 559 -6.16 19.02 -38.17
N GLY A 560 -5.43 18.33 -37.28
CA GLY A 560 -5.61 18.45 -35.82
C GLY A 560 -6.72 17.56 -35.26
N TYR A 561 -7.12 16.49 -35.96
CA TYR A 561 -8.10 15.52 -35.50
C TYR A 561 -7.47 14.13 -35.39
N ARG A 562 -8.16 13.19 -34.74
CA ARG A 562 -7.70 11.80 -34.66
C ARG A 562 -8.88 10.86 -34.50
N ILE A 563 -8.79 9.71 -35.15
CA ILE A 563 -9.72 8.60 -34.90
C ILE A 563 -9.23 7.81 -33.68
N LEU A 564 -10.06 7.76 -32.64
CA LEU A 564 -9.82 7.02 -31.40
C LEU A 564 -10.85 5.90 -31.25
N LYS A 565 -10.58 4.93 -30.37
CA LYS A 565 -11.57 3.91 -30.00
C LYS A 565 -12.39 4.41 -28.82
N GLY A 566 -13.70 4.52 -29.00
CA GLY A 566 -14.65 4.82 -27.94
C GLY A 566 -14.83 3.66 -26.96
N SER A 567 -15.64 3.89 -25.93
CA SER A 567 -15.95 2.91 -24.86
C SER A 567 -16.52 1.59 -25.39
N ASN A 568 -17.24 1.61 -26.51
CA ASN A 568 -17.84 0.43 -27.15
C ASN A 568 -16.98 -0.18 -28.26
N SER A 569 -15.69 0.18 -28.35
CA SER A 569 -14.79 -0.19 -29.46
C SER A 569 -15.15 0.40 -30.83
N GLU A 570 -16.07 1.37 -30.86
CA GLU A 570 -16.40 2.15 -32.06
C GLU A 570 -15.29 3.16 -32.38
N GLU A 571 -15.07 3.45 -33.66
CA GLU A 571 -14.15 4.50 -34.09
C GLU A 571 -14.84 5.86 -33.93
N VAL A 572 -14.27 6.74 -33.09
CA VAL A 572 -14.80 8.07 -32.79
C VAL A 572 -13.81 9.12 -33.29
N LEU A 573 -14.32 10.19 -33.91
CA LEU A 573 -13.51 11.34 -34.30
C LEU A 573 -13.28 12.24 -33.08
N ALA A 574 -12.03 12.56 -32.79
CA ALA A 574 -11.66 13.41 -31.67
C ALA A 574 -10.81 14.59 -32.15
N ARG A 575 -11.04 15.77 -31.58
CA ARG A 575 -10.25 16.98 -31.85
C ARG A 575 -9.06 17.06 -30.90
N LYS A 576 -7.89 17.43 -31.42
CA LYS A 576 -6.65 17.57 -30.67
C LYS A 576 -6.53 18.98 -30.07
N TYR A 577 -6.22 19.04 -28.78
CA TYR A 577 -5.91 20.27 -28.06
C TYR A 577 -4.53 20.20 -27.41
N ARG A 578 -3.79 21.31 -27.48
CA ARG A 578 -2.53 21.49 -26.76
C ARG A 578 -2.79 22.36 -25.55
N ILE A 579 -2.43 21.88 -24.38
CA ILE A 579 -2.75 22.48 -23.09
C ILE A 579 -1.45 22.85 -22.38
N ARG A 580 -1.41 24.03 -21.78
CA ARG A 580 -0.38 24.51 -20.87
C ARG A 580 -0.99 24.65 -19.48
N LEU A 581 -0.39 24.01 -18.49
CA LEU A 581 -0.86 24.06 -17.10
C LEU A 581 -0.71 25.48 -16.55
N ARG A 582 -1.82 26.14 -16.23
CA ARG A 582 -1.83 27.53 -15.77
C ARG A 582 -1.07 27.69 -14.45
N GLY A 583 -0.28 28.76 -14.36
CA GLY A 583 0.38 29.22 -13.13
C GLY A 583 1.63 28.46 -12.69
N ILE A 584 2.04 27.41 -13.40
CA ILE A 584 3.27 26.68 -13.12
C ILE A 584 4.21 26.69 -14.33
N ASP A 585 5.52 26.57 -14.13
CA ASP A 585 6.52 26.35 -15.18
C ASP A 585 7.45 25.21 -14.74
N ALA A 586 7.43 24.08 -15.44
CA ALA A 586 8.26 22.93 -15.10
C ALA A 586 9.63 23.02 -15.77
N PRO A 587 10.68 22.39 -15.20
CA PRO A 587 11.98 22.31 -15.86
C PRO A 587 11.86 21.65 -17.24
N GLU A 588 12.56 22.23 -18.23
CA GLU A 588 12.56 21.72 -19.60
C GLU A 588 13.16 20.31 -19.66
N ASN A 589 12.80 19.49 -20.66
CA ASN A 589 13.25 18.09 -20.72
C ASN A 589 14.78 17.90 -20.65
N LYS A 590 15.56 18.89 -21.11
CA LYS A 590 17.03 18.90 -21.06
C LYS A 590 17.60 19.56 -19.80
N GLN A 591 16.77 20.27 -19.04
CA GLN A 591 17.13 20.90 -17.78
C GLN A 591 17.16 19.85 -16.65
N PRO A 592 18.00 20.03 -15.62
CA PRO A 592 17.93 19.22 -14.41
C PRO A 592 16.50 19.13 -13.85
N SER A 593 16.10 17.95 -13.39
CA SER A 593 14.75 17.64 -12.90
C SER A 593 13.62 17.65 -13.95
N GLY A 594 13.90 17.93 -15.23
CA GLY A 594 12.87 17.97 -16.28
C GLY A 594 12.26 16.60 -16.62
N LYS A 595 13.10 15.55 -16.63
CA LYS A 595 12.63 14.18 -16.85
C LYS A 595 11.75 13.68 -15.70
N GLU A 596 12.09 14.06 -14.48
CA GLU A 596 11.37 13.74 -13.26
C GLU A 596 10.01 14.45 -13.25
N ALA A 597 9.96 15.73 -13.62
CA ALA A 597 8.72 16.49 -13.74
C ALA A 597 7.78 15.86 -14.78
N LYS A 598 8.29 15.57 -15.98
CA LYS A 598 7.53 14.87 -17.03
C LYS A 598 6.98 13.52 -16.56
N LYS A 599 7.82 12.71 -15.90
CA LYS A 599 7.43 11.37 -15.43
C LYS A 599 6.33 11.43 -14.37
N GLU A 600 6.38 12.42 -13.48
CA GLU A 600 5.31 12.61 -12.49
C GLU A 600 4.02 13.09 -13.16
N LEU A 601 4.08 14.03 -14.12
CA LEU A 601 2.89 14.46 -14.85
C LEU A 601 2.24 13.27 -15.59
N ILE A 602 3.03 12.44 -16.28
CA ILE A 602 2.54 11.18 -16.89
C ILE A 602 1.84 10.31 -15.86
N LYS A 603 2.45 10.10 -14.69
CA LYS A 603 1.87 9.26 -13.63
C LYS A 603 0.52 9.79 -13.12
N LEU A 604 0.31 11.11 -13.13
CA LEU A 604 -0.94 11.72 -12.68
C LEU A 604 -2.07 11.57 -13.71
N VAL A 605 -1.76 11.71 -15.00
CA VAL A 605 -2.80 11.81 -16.05
C VAL A 605 -2.98 10.55 -16.88
N GLN A 606 -1.97 9.68 -16.97
CA GLN A 606 -1.97 8.53 -17.87
C GLN A 606 -3.14 7.58 -17.59
N GLY A 607 -3.88 7.24 -18.64
CA GLY A 607 -4.99 6.30 -18.61
C GLY A 607 -6.26 6.84 -17.95
N ASN A 608 -6.29 8.12 -17.57
CA ASN A 608 -7.45 8.78 -16.97
C ASN A 608 -7.99 9.86 -17.91
N CYS A 609 -9.30 10.07 -17.90
CA CYS A 609 -9.91 11.26 -18.47
C CYS A 609 -9.60 12.47 -17.57
N VAL A 610 -9.30 13.62 -18.17
CA VAL A 610 -9.04 14.86 -17.42
C VAL A 610 -10.12 15.90 -17.73
N ILE A 611 -10.39 16.73 -16.72
CA ILE A 611 -11.24 17.92 -16.86
C ILE A 611 -10.30 19.12 -16.90
N ILE A 612 -10.46 19.98 -17.90
CA ILE A 612 -9.63 21.16 -18.08
C ILE A 612 -10.51 22.39 -18.10
N HIS A 613 -10.29 23.29 -17.15
CA HIS A 613 -10.89 24.61 -17.16
C HIS A 613 -9.99 25.56 -17.94
N VAL A 614 -10.43 26.01 -19.12
CA VAL A 614 -9.64 26.83 -20.04
C VAL A 614 -9.91 28.31 -19.80
N TYR A 615 -8.85 29.10 -19.65
CA TYR A 615 -8.92 30.54 -19.39
C TYR A 615 -8.57 31.38 -20.63
N GLY A 616 -7.88 30.78 -21.59
CA GLY A 616 -7.45 31.47 -22.80
C GLY A 616 -6.43 30.66 -23.57
N GLU A 617 -5.79 31.32 -24.52
CA GLU A 617 -4.79 30.74 -25.40
C GLU A 617 -3.52 31.58 -25.30
N ASP A 618 -2.36 30.93 -25.29
CA ASP A 618 -1.08 31.63 -25.31
C ASP A 618 -0.60 31.92 -26.74
N LYS A 619 0.49 32.69 -26.87
CA LYS A 619 1.09 33.05 -28.16
C LYS A 619 1.60 31.87 -29.00
N TYR A 620 1.59 30.65 -28.47
CA TYR A 620 2.00 29.42 -29.15
C TYR A 620 0.81 28.53 -29.51
N ASN A 621 -0.39 29.09 -29.47
CA ASN A 621 -1.66 28.42 -29.72
C ASN A 621 -1.90 27.22 -28.79
N ARG A 622 -1.50 27.36 -27.51
CA ARG A 622 -1.80 26.38 -26.46
C ARG A 622 -2.87 26.96 -25.56
N LEU A 623 -3.86 26.15 -25.22
CA LEU A 623 -4.88 26.50 -24.25
C LEU A 623 -4.26 26.52 -22.85
N VAL A 624 -4.41 27.63 -22.14
CA VAL A 624 -3.93 27.79 -20.77
C VAL A 624 -5.05 27.40 -19.82
N GLY A 625 -4.83 26.36 -19.01
CA GLY A 625 -5.90 25.76 -18.22
C GLY A 625 -5.49 25.16 -16.88
N ASP A 626 -6.47 25.10 -15.97
CA ASP A 626 -6.39 24.35 -14.72
C ASP A 626 -6.84 22.89 -14.98
N VAL A 627 -5.99 21.92 -14.64
CA VAL A 627 -6.20 20.51 -15.01
C VAL A 627 -6.56 19.69 -13.77
N TYR A 628 -7.65 18.95 -13.86
CA TYR A 628 -8.15 18.06 -12.81
C TYR A 628 -8.19 16.63 -13.32
N CYS A 629 -7.60 15.71 -12.56
CA CYS A 629 -7.62 14.29 -12.84
C CYS A 629 -8.14 13.55 -11.61
N ASN A 630 -9.23 12.78 -11.75
CA ASN A 630 -9.86 12.04 -10.64
C ASN A 630 -10.16 12.92 -9.40
N GLY A 631 -10.54 14.19 -9.61
CA GLY A 631 -10.82 15.17 -8.56
C GLY A 631 -9.58 15.80 -7.92
N GLN A 632 -8.37 15.46 -8.37
CA GLN A 632 -7.12 16.05 -7.90
C GLN A 632 -6.66 17.18 -8.82
N PHE A 633 -6.26 18.32 -8.25
CA PHE A 633 -5.69 19.44 -9.01
C PHE A 633 -4.24 19.15 -9.36
N VAL A 634 -3.93 18.98 -10.65
CA VAL A 634 -2.63 18.49 -11.11
C VAL A 634 -1.50 19.46 -10.75
N GLN A 635 -1.72 20.76 -10.93
CA GLN A 635 -0.72 21.79 -10.59
C GLN A 635 -0.33 21.79 -9.11
N GLU A 636 -1.28 21.54 -8.20
CA GLU A 636 -1.00 21.43 -6.77
C GLU A 636 0.02 20.33 -6.48
N VAL A 637 -0.17 19.15 -7.09
CA VAL A 637 0.72 18.01 -6.88
C VAL A 637 2.12 18.29 -7.42
N MET A 638 2.21 18.89 -8.60
CA MET A 638 3.47 19.24 -9.23
C MET A 638 4.27 20.24 -8.38
N LEU A 639 3.60 21.25 -7.82
CA LEU A 639 4.23 22.23 -6.94
C LEU A 639 4.64 21.64 -5.59
N LYS A 640 3.75 20.88 -4.92
CA LYS A 640 4.05 20.25 -3.62
C LYS A 640 5.19 19.23 -3.69
N LYS A 641 5.39 18.60 -4.84
CA LYS A 641 6.52 17.69 -5.09
C LYS A 641 7.81 18.41 -5.52
N GLY A 642 7.79 19.74 -5.63
CA GLY A 642 8.93 20.51 -6.10
C GLY A 642 9.33 20.14 -7.53
N LEU A 643 8.36 19.85 -8.41
CA LEU A 643 8.61 19.47 -9.81
C LEU A 643 8.23 20.57 -10.80
N ALA A 644 7.74 21.70 -10.30
CA ALA A 644 7.50 22.90 -11.08
C ALA A 644 7.74 24.15 -10.24
N TRP A 645 8.02 25.25 -10.93
CA TRP A 645 8.08 26.60 -10.36
C TRP A 645 6.69 27.24 -10.40
N HIS A 646 6.36 28.03 -9.38
CA HIS A 646 5.23 28.93 -9.47
C HIS A 646 5.57 30.10 -10.41
N TYR A 647 4.80 30.28 -11.48
CA TYR A 647 5.07 31.31 -12.48
C TYR A 647 4.39 32.63 -12.13
N ALA A 648 4.95 33.33 -11.15
CA ALA A 648 4.36 34.53 -10.52
C ALA A 648 4.07 35.71 -11.49
N ALA A 649 4.70 35.72 -12.68
CA ALA A 649 4.46 36.72 -13.71
C ALA A 649 3.06 36.58 -14.35
N PHE A 650 2.53 35.36 -14.42
CA PHE A 650 1.26 35.05 -15.09
C PHE A 650 0.15 34.62 -14.13
N ASP A 651 0.49 34.22 -12.91
CA ASP A 651 -0.47 33.79 -11.91
C ASP A 651 -0.07 34.33 -10.53
N LYS A 652 -1.04 34.92 -9.82
CA LYS A 652 -0.81 35.57 -8.52
C LYS A 652 -1.48 34.84 -7.37
N ARG A 653 -2.00 33.63 -7.61
CA ARG A 653 -2.73 32.86 -6.59
C ARG A 653 -1.82 32.55 -5.39
N PRO A 654 -2.22 32.90 -4.15
CA PRO A 654 -1.41 32.66 -2.97
C PRO A 654 -1.17 31.17 -2.71
N GLU A 655 -2.10 30.29 -3.11
CA GLU A 655 -2.01 28.85 -2.90
C GLU A 655 -0.82 28.25 -3.65
N LEU A 656 -0.65 28.59 -4.93
CA LEU A 656 0.46 28.08 -5.76
C LEU A 656 1.80 28.57 -5.20
N LYS A 657 1.85 29.83 -4.76
CA LYS A 657 3.03 30.41 -4.10
C LYS A 657 3.37 29.66 -2.82
N ASN A 658 2.38 29.34 -1.99
CA ASN A 658 2.58 28.64 -0.72
C ASN A 658 3.07 27.21 -0.95
N TRP A 659 2.47 26.44 -1.87
CA TRP A 659 2.93 25.09 -2.18
C TRP A 659 4.37 25.05 -2.72
N ALA A 660 4.73 26.00 -3.59
CA ALA A 660 6.10 26.12 -4.07
C ALA A 660 7.07 26.46 -2.93
N LYS A 661 6.67 27.35 -2.01
CA LYS A 661 7.45 27.74 -0.83
C LYS A 661 7.66 26.57 0.13
N GLU A 662 6.62 25.78 0.39
CA GLU A 662 6.68 24.58 1.24
C GLU A 662 7.64 23.53 0.65
N ALA A 663 7.55 23.25 -0.65
CA ALA A 663 8.45 22.32 -1.33
C ALA A 663 9.91 22.81 -1.29
N LYS A 664 10.12 24.13 -1.44
CA LYS A 664 11.45 24.75 -1.33
C LYS A 664 12.02 24.64 0.08
N ALA A 665 11.23 24.93 1.12
CA ALA A 665 11.66 24.83 2.51
C ALA A 665 12.03 23.39 2.91
N ALA A 666 11.34 22.40 2.33
CA ALA A 666 11.59 20.99 2.57
C ALA A 666 12.72 20.39 1.70
N GLY A 667 13.29 21.14 0.76
CA GLY A 667 14.34 20.65 -0.15
C GLY A 667 13.89 19.50 -1.05
N ILE A 668 12.61 19.48 -1.46
CA ILE A 668 12.01 18.37 -2.22
C ILE A 668 12.12 18.63 -3.73
N GLY A 669 12.40 17.60 -4.52
CA GLY A 669 12.40 17.68 -5.98
C GLY A 669 13.53 18.57 -6.51
N LEU A 670 13.21 19.54 -7.35
CA LEU A 670 14.18 20.49 -7.90
C LEU A 670 14.89 21.31 -6.82
N TRP A 671 14.27 21.47 -5.65
CA TRP A 671 14.84 22.19 -4.50
C TRP A 671 15.88 21.40 -3.71
N ALA A 672 16.14 20.13 -4.07
CA ALA A 672 17.25 19.38 -3.52
C ALA A 672 18.62 19.88 -4.04
N SER A 673 18.63 20.58 -5.18
CA SER A 673 19.81 21.30 -5.67
C SER A 673 20.03 22.58 -4.87
N SER A 674 21.29 22.96 -4.64
CA SER A 674 21.65 24.19 -3.92
C SER A 674 21.30 25.47 -4.70
N ASP A 675 21.28 25.40 -6.03
CA ASP A 675 20.90 26.53 -6.89
C ASP A 675 20.15 26.03 -8.14
N PRO A 676 18.84 25.71 -8.00
CA PRO A 676 18.04 25.29 -9.13
C PRO A 676 17.73 26.48 -10.04
N GLU A 677 18.13 26.38 -11.31
CA GLU A 677 17.82 27.38 -12.34
C GLU A 677 16.33 27.37 -12.71
N LYS A 678 15.76 28.55 -12.98
CA LYS A 678 14.34 28.65 -13.38
C LYS A 678 14.16 28.32 -14.86
N PRO A 679 13.07 27.68 -15.30
CA PRO A 679 12.93 27.24 -16.68
C PRO A 679 12.89 28.42 -17.68
N TRP A 680 12.32 29.56 -17.29
CA TRP A 680 12.36 30.78 -18.11
C TRP A 680 13.74 31.46 -18.17
N GLU A 681 14.59 31.26 -17.18
CA GLU A 681 15.99 31.72 -17.19
C GLU A 681 16.83 30.77 -18.06
N TRP A 682 16.67 29.45 -17.89
CA TRP A 682 17.29 28.42 -18.71
C TRP A 682 16.99 28.61 -20.20
N ARG A 683 15.73 28.93 -20.56
CA ARG A 683 15.34 29.24 -21.95
C ARG A 683 16.02 30.49 -22.49
N LYS A 684 16.22 31.54 -21.68
CA LYS A 684 16.93 32.77 -22.10
C LYS A 684 18.42 32.52 -22.31
N ASN A 685 19.03 31.69 -21.46
CA ASN A 685 20.45 31.38 -21.53
C ASN A 685 20.76 30.47 -22.73
N ASN A 686 19.92 29.46 -22.98
CA ASN A 686 20.13 28.49 -24.06
C ASN A 686 19.49 28.87 -25.41
N SER A 687 18.81 30.01 -25.52
CA SER A 687 18.29 30.52 -26.81
C SER A 687 19.33 31.30 -27.62
N ARG A 688 20.47 31.67 -27.00
CA ARG A 688 21.56 32.39 -27.67
C ARG A 688 22.55 31.49 -28.41
N ASP A 689 22.58 30.20 -28.11
CA ASP A 689 23.51 29.23 -28.72
C ASP A 689 22.96 28.55 -29.99
N GLY A 690 21.82 29.01 -30.50
CA GLY A 690 21.12 28.39 -31.63
C GLY A 690 20.73 29.36 -32.75
N ASN A 691 21.35 30.55 -32.82
CA ASN A 691 21.14 31.49 -33.92
C ASN A 691 22.39 31.61 -34.79
#